data_AF-A0AB33VHE9-F1
#
_entry.id   AF-A0AB33VHE9-F1
#
_cell.length_a   1.000
_cell.length_b   1.000
_cell.length_c   1.000
_cell.angle_alpha   90.00
_cell.angle_beta   90.00
_cell.angle_gamma   90.00
#
_symmetry.space_group_name_H-M   'P 1'
#
loop_
_entity.id
_entity.type
_entity.pdbx_description
1 polymer ?
#
loop_
_entity_poly.entity_id
_entity_poly.type
_entity_poly.pdbx_seq_one_letter_code
_entity_poly.pdbx_strand_id
1 'polypeptide(L)'
;MRRFQANRQAGIIDQHVDLAPALRQRPRQGRDSGGILHIQHERQQRVAQLGLERIESILAAARRDHAVPLPHETPRDGCAKACRRAGHEYDHGRVSEPEISEVQEFNRAWHPAALPCAQGPARRLAAVIWVSYTRGQPFHLAQLANPGAAAGSTRQWALTTRKRKVSGVMHNDACRSPGQRMGSWVTWVPAAAGQPAQPPEPRVSPPRPILPRRFRFVSDQTLAMFERSRYTIDQIDPEVFAAIQQENQRQEDHIELIASENYTSPAVMAAQGSQLTNKYAEGYPGKRYYGGCEHVDVVEQLAIDRVKQLFGAEAANVQPNSGSQANQGVFFAVLKPGDTIMGMSLAEGGHLTHGMALNMSGKWFNVVSYGLNAQEDIDYDALEALAQEKKPKLIIAGASAFALRIDFERIGKIAKSIGAYFMVDMAHYAGLIAAGVYPNPVPHADFVTTTTHKSLRGPRGGVILMKAEHEKAVNSAIFPGIQGGPLMHVIAGKAVAFKEALSPEFKAYQEQVVKNARALAETLMARGLRIVSGRTESHVMLVDLRAKQITGKEAEKVLGNAHITVNKNAIPNDPEKPFVTSGIRLGSPAMTTRGFKEAEAVKVAHLIADVLDNPHDEANIAAVRAKVAELTKQYPVYA
;
A
#
# COMPACT_ATOMS: atom_id res chain seq x y z
N MET A 1 12.14 35.49 23.09
CA MET A 1 11.62 36.87 23.06
C MET A 1 11.51 37.45 21.65
N ARG A 2 12.59 37.59 20.87
CA ARG A 2 12.49 38.20 19.51
C ARG A 2 11.48 37.50 18.57
N ARG A 3 11.44 36.16 18.57
CA ARG A 3 10.42 35.38 17.85
C ARG A 3 8.98 35.58 18.36
N PHE A 4 8.81 35.82 19.67
CA PHE A 4 7.49 36.05 20.26
C PHE A 4 6.96 37.45 19.88
N GLN A 5 7.84 38.47 19.90
CA GLN A 5 7.53 39.82 19.43
C GLN A 5 7.22 39.85 17.93
N ALA A 6 7.99 39.11 17.11
CA ALA A 6 7.71 38.98 15.68
C ALA A 6 6.35 38.33 15.40
N ASN A 7 5.99 37.29 16.16
CA ASN A 7 4.69 36.62 16.01
C ASN A 7 3.52 37.45 16.54
N ARG A 8 3.73 38.32 17.55
CA ARG A 8 2.73 39.27 18.04
C ARG A 8 2.49 40.40 17.02
N GLN A 9 3.55 40.91 16.40
CA GLN A 9 3.45 41.89 15.30
C GLN A 9 2.79 41.30 14.05
N ALA A 10 2.96 40.01 13.80
CA ALA A 10 2.32 39.30 12.70
C ALA A 10 0.87 38.85 13.00
N GLY A 11 0.30 39.19 14.16
CA GLY A 11 -1.09 38.84 14.52
C GLY A 11 -1.33 37.35 14.78
N ILE A 12 -0.26 36.55 14.88
CA ILE A 12 -0.31 35.09 15.11
C ILE A 12 -0.65 34.77 16.58
N ILE A 13 -0.42 35.73 17.48
CA ILE A 13 -0.67 35.59 18.93
C ILE A 13 -1.53 36.77 19.38
N ASP A 14 -2.62 36.48 20.09
CA ASP A 14 -3.57 37.46 20.63
C ASP A 14 -2.87 38.52 21.51
N GLN A 15 -3.30 39.78 21.39
CA GLN A 15 -2.70 40.93 22.05
C GLN A 15 -2.83 40.87 23.59
N HIS A 16 -3.71 40.04 24.14
CA HIS A 16 -3.95 39.96 25.59
C HIS A 16 -3.19 38.85 26.33
N VAL A 17 -2.30 38.10 25.65
CA VAL A 17 -1.51 37.05 26.31
C VAL A 17 -0.22 37.63 26.90
N ASP A 18 -0.18 37.78 28.23
CA ASP A 18 1.01 38.20 28.97
C ASP A 18 1.87 36.99 29.42
N LEU A 19 3.19 37.12 29.31
CA LEU A 19 4.13 36.10 29.79
C LEU A 19 4.34 36.26 31.30
N ALA A 20 3.87 35.29 32.09
CA ALA A 20 4.03 35.26 33.55
C ALA A 20 5.51 35.36 34.00
N PRO A 21 5.79 35.87 35.23
CA PRO A 21 7.11 36.37 35.66
C PRO A 21 8.24 35.34 35.85
N ALA A 22 8.01 34.06 35.55
CA ALA A 22 8.91 32.96 35.88
C ALA A 22 10.18 32.86 34.99
N LEU A 23 10.37 33.75 34.01
CA LEU A 23 11.52 33.72 33.10
C LEU A 23 12.61 34.76 33.41
N ARG A 24 12.57 35.43 34.58
CA ARG A 24 13.57 36.44 34.96
C ARG A 24 14.73 35.96 35.85
N GLN A 25 14.90 34.67 36.12
CA GLN A 25 16.04 34.21 36.91
C GLN A 25 16.77 33.05 36.24
N ARG A 26 18.06 33.27 35.94
CA ARG A 26 19.01 32.18 35.64
C ARG A 26 19.49 31.57 36.96
N PRO A 27 19.51 30.24 37.09
CA PRO A 27 20.48 29.57 37.95
C PRO A 27 21.61 29.01 37.08
N ARG A 28 22.84 29.30 37.50
CA ARG A 28 24.04 28.54 37.13
C ARG A 28 24.08 27.27 37.99
N GLN A 29 24.62 26.20 37.40
CA GLN A 29 25.14 24.95 38.01
C GLN A 29 24.14 23.88 38.48
N GLY A 30 24.55 22.61 38.22
CA GLY A 30 24.01 21.40 38.83
C GLY A 30 23.16 20.52 37.89
N ARG A 31 23.70 19.37 37.48
CA ARG A 31 22.91 18.29 36.85
C ARG A 31 22.00 17.67 37.91
N ASP A 32 20.70 17.59 37.64
CA ASP A 32 19.83 16.60 38.28
C ASP A 32 18.68 16.20 37.32
N SER A 33 18.61 14.91 37.03
CA SER A 33 17.75 14.27 36.02
C SER A 33 16.30 14.02 36.48
N GLY A 34 15.77 14.86 37.37
CA GLY A 34 14.38 14.78 37.86
C GLY A 34 13.41 15.79 37.22
N GLY A 35 13.89 16.94 36.75
CA GLY A 35 13.03 18.06 36.32
C GLY A 35 12.48 17.97 34.88
N ILE A 36 13.06 17.13 34.02
CA ILE A 36 12.68 17.06 32.59
C ILE A 36 11.42 16.19 32.38
N LEU A 37 11.21 15.17 33.22
CA LEU A 37 10.03 14.29 33.16
C LEU A 37 8.73 15.03 33.56
N HIS A 38 8.80 15.96 34.51
CA HIS A 38 7.61 16.67 34.99
C HIS A 38 7.07 17.67 33.94
N ILE A 39 7.96 18.33 33.19
CA ILE A 39 7.60 19.29 32.13
C ILE A 39 7.05 18.58 30.88
N GLN A 40 7.52 17.36 30.58
CA GLN A 40 6.96 16.55 29.51
C GLN A 40 5.56 16.01 29.85
N HIS A 41 5.32 15.62 31.11
CA HIS A 41 4.02 15.14 31.55
C HIS A 41 2.95 16.24 31.51
N GLU A 42 3.27 17.45 31.97
CA GLU A 42 2.35 18.60 31.90
C GLU A 42 2.05 19.02 30.45
N ARG A 43 3.03 18.95 29.54
CA ARG A 43 2.78 19.21 28.10
C ARG A 43 1.85 18.17 27.47
N GLN A 44 2.02 16.89 27.80
CA GLN A 44 1.15 15.83 27.27
C GLN A 44 -0.28 15.94 27.80
N GLN A 45 -0.45 16.28 29.08
CA GLN A 45 -1.78 16.52 29.67
C GLN A 45 -2.48 17.73 29.02
N ARG A 46 -1.73 18.81 28.73
CA ARG A 46 -2.29 20.02 28.10
C ARG A 46 -2.69 19.82 26.64
N VAL A 47 -1.96 18.99 25.89
CA VAL A 47 -2.33 18.60 24.52
C VAL A 47 -3.56 17.69 24.52
N ALA A 48 -3.67 16.77 25.49
CA ALA A 48 -4.85 15.91 25.64
C ALA A 48 -6.11 16.74 26.00
N GLN A 49 -5.96 17.74 26.86
CA GLN A 49 -7.06 18.62 27.27
C GLN A 49 -7.55 19.51 26.11
N LEU A 50 -6.62 20.10 25.33
CA LEU A 50 -6.98 20.87 24.12
C LEU A 50 -7.63 19.99 23.03
N GLY A 51 -7.26 18.70 22.97
CA GLY A 51 -7.91 17.73 22.09
C GLY A 51 -9.35 17.42 22.50
N LEU A 52 -9.60 17.28 23.80
CA LEU A 52 -10.94 17.04 24.36
C LEU A 52 -11.87 18.24 24.16
N GLU A 53 -11.40 19.45 24.41
CA GLU A 53 -12.19 20.68 24.22
C GLU A 53 -12.63 20.87 22.76
N ARG A 54 -11.79 20.46 21.79
CA ARG A 54 -12.10 20.54 20.36
C ARG A 54 -13.09 19.47 19.90
N ILE A 55 -13.06 18.29 20.53
CA ILE A 55 -14.06 17.23 20.28
C ILE A 55 -15.42 17.63 20.85
N GLU A 56 -15.45 18.23 22.04
CA GLU A 56 -16.70 18.73 22.64
C GLU A 56 -17.34 19.86 21.82
N SER A 57 -16.54 20.76 21.23
CA SER A 57 -17.09 21.80 20.35
C SER A 57 -17.70 21.24 19.05
N ILE A 58 -17.11 20.18 18.49
CA ILE A 58 -17.63 19.49 17.30
C ILE A 58 -18.93 18.75 17.64
N LEU A 59 -18.98 18.08 18.79
CA LEU A 59 -20.19 17.39 19.26
C LEU A 59 -21.31 18.38 19.63
N ALA A 60 -20.97 19.58 20.13
CA ALA A 60 -21.93 20.63 20.40
C ALA A 60 -22.51 21.26 19.12
N ALA A 61 -21.72 21.32 18.03
CA ALA A 61 -22.20 21.74 16.71
C ALA A 61 -23.16 20.70 16.11
N ALA A 62 -22.81 19.41 16.19
CA ALA A 62 -23.66 18.31 15.70
C ALA A 62 -25.01 18.17 16.43
N ARG A 63 -25.12 18.69 17.66
CA ARG A 63 -26.38 18.70 18.44
C ARG A 63 -27.31 19.86 18.10
N ARG A 64 -26.85 20.87 17.34
CA ARG A 64 -27.68 22.04 16.94
C ARG A 64 -28.41 21.85 15.61
N ASP A 65 -28.00 20.88 14.78
CA ASP A 65 -28.59 20.66 13.44
C ASP A 65 -29.79 19.68 13.41
N HIS A 66 -30.23 19.18 14.56
CA HIS A 66 -31.43 18.34 14.67
C HIS A 66 -32.58 19.06 15.39
N ALA A 67 -33.14 20.11 14.79
CA ALA A 67 -34.40 20.70 15.25
C ALA A 67 -35.11 21.57 14.19
N VAL A 68 -35.72 20.98 13.15
CA VAL A 68 -36.88 21.56 12.41
C VAL A 68 -37.75 20.40 11.85
N PRO A 69 -39.10 20.47 11.89
CA PRO A 69 -40.01 19.31 11.77
C PRO A 69 -40.50 19.02 10.34
N LEU A 70 -40.91 17.77 10.11
CA LEU A 70 -41.56 17.27 8.88
C LEU A 70 -43.00 17.80 8.74
N PRO A 71 -43.47 18.17 7.53
CA PRO A 71 -44.89 18.32 7.25
C PRO A 71 -45.45 17.24 6.29
N HIS A 72 -46.46 16.53 6.80
CA HIS A 72 -47.76 16.12 6.24
C HIS A 72 -47.96 15.58 4.80
N GLU A 73 -48.94 14.67 4.73
CA GLU A 73 -49.39 13.81 3.63
C GLU A 73 -50.26 14.49 2.53
N THR A 74 -50.01 14.08 1.26
CA THR A 74 -50.91 13.90 0.08
C THR A 74 -51.49 15.11 -0.69
N PRO A 75 -51.97 15.00 -1.97
CA PRO A 75 -52.13 13.81 -2.85
C PRO A 75 -51.60 13.93 -4.30
N ARG A 76 -51.73 12.82 -5.05
CA ARG A 76 -51.53 12.63 -6.49
C ARG A 76 -52.31 13.65 -7.34
N ASP A 77 -51.64 14.26 -8.32
CA ASP A 77 -52.06 14.41 -9.73
C ASP A 77 -51.13 15.39 -10.46
N GLY A 78 -50.72 15.06 -11.69
CA GLY A 78 -49.99 16.00 -12.55
C GLY A 78 -48.91 15.44 -13.45
N CYS A 79 -49.17 14.33 -14.15
CA CYS A 79 -48.43 13.99 -15.35
C CYS A 79 -48.95 14.86 -16.51
N ALA A 80 -48.10 15.72 -17.08
CA ALA A 80 -48.09 16.22 -18.46
C ALA A 80 -47.70 17.70 -18.55
N LYS A 81 -46.42 17.97 -18.84
CA LYS A 81 -45.93 19.02 -19.77
C LYS A 81 -44.42 19.19 -19.58
N ALA A 82 -43.62 18.49 -20.40
CA ALA A 82 -42.38 19.00 -21.01
C ALA A 82 -41.56 17.84 -21.61
N CYS A 83 -42.10 17.15 -22.61
CA CYS A 83 -41.31 16.38 -23.57
C CYS A 83 -42.07 16.33 -24.90
N ARG A 84 -42.03 17.44 -25.63
CA ARG A 84 -42.34 17.51 -27.07
C ARG A 84 -41.32 18.43 -27.73
N ARG A 85 -40.27 17.84 -28.31
CA ARG A 85 -39.64 18.23 -29.59
C ARG A 85 -38.43 17.31 -29.85
N ALA A 86 -38.27 16.92 -31.11
CA ALA A 86 -37.45 15.83 -31.66
C ALA A 86 -38.01 14.43 -31.30
N GLY A 87 -38.90 13.80 -32.05
CA GLY A 87 -39.10 13.85 -33.49
C GLY A 87 -38.30 12.75 -34.18
N HIS A 88 -38.63 11.48 -33.95
CA HIS A 88 -38.44 10.36 -34.88
C HIS A 88 -39.39 9.21 -34.51
N GLU A 89 -40.18 8.77 -35.50
CA GLU A 89 -41.08 7.62 -35.47
C GLU A 89 -40.28 6.31 -35.47
N TYR A 90 -40.72 5.31 -34.69
CA TYR A 90 -40.50 3.90 -35.05
C TYR A 90 -41.65 3.02 -34.55
N ASP A 91 -41.88 2.00 -35.36
CA ASP A 91 -43.04 1.17 -35.61
C ASP A 91 -43.40 0.18 -34.47
N HIS A 92 -44.70 -0.14 -34.35
CA HIS A 92 -45.26 -1.04 -33.35
C HIS A 92 -45.14 -2.52 -33.80
N GLY A 93 -44.05 -3.17 -33.39
CA GLY A 93 -43.91 -4.64 -33.42
C GLY A 93 -43.95 -5.25 -32.02
N ARG A 94 -44.91 -6.14 -31.78
CA ARG A 94 -45.10 -6.90 -30.53
C ARG A 94 -43.81 -7.60 -30.07
N VAL A 95 -43.39 -7.38 -28.81
CA VAL A 95 -42.60 -8.36 -28.04
C VAL A 95 -43.08 -8.33 -26.58
N SER A 96 -43.28 -9.53 -26.05
CA SER A 96 -43.75 -9.92 -24.72
C SER A 96 -42.82 -9.52 -23.57
N GLU A 97 -43.41 -9.38 -22.38
CA GLU A 97 -42.78 -9.12 -21.08
C GLU A 97 -41.61 -10.08 -20.78
N PRO A 98 -40.49 -9.63 -20.17
CA PRO A 98 -39.49 -10.54 -19.64
C PRO A 98 -39.83 -10.94 -18.20
N GLU A 99 -39.99 -12.25 -18.01
CA GLU A 99 -40.04 -12.91 -16.71
C GLU A 99 -38.74 -12.75 -15.93
N ILE A 100 -38.90 -12.67 -14.61
CA ILE A 100 -37.86 -12.67 -13.60
C ILE A 100 -37.26 -14.08 -13.52
N SER A 101 -36.09 -14.31 -14.13
CA SER A 101 -35.27 -15.50 -13.81
C SER A 101 -33.79 -15.27 -14.14
N GLU A 102 -33.00 -14.70 -13.22
CA GLU A 102 -31.52 -14.82 -13.25
C GLU A 102 -30.86 -14.45 -11.90
N VAL A 103 -31.26 -15.14 -10.82
CA VAL A 103 -30.49 -15.22 -9.56
C VAL A 103 -30.34 -16.69 -9.09
N GLN A 104 -30.35 -17.66 -10.01
CA GLN A 104 -30.22 -19.08 -9.65
C GLN A 104 -29.32 -19.90 -10.60
N GLU A 105 -28.13 -19.40 -10.92
CA GLU A 105 -27.08 -20.24 -11.51
C GLU A 105 -25.67 -19.91 -10.98
N PHE A 106 -25.46 -20.13 -9.68
CA PHE A 106 -24.11 -20.22 -9.12
C PHE A 106 -23.98 -21.22 -7.95
N ASN A 107 -24.70 -22.34 -7.97
CA ASN A 107 -24.51 -23.38 -6.95
C ASN A 107 -24.88 -24.80 -7.44
N ARG A 108 -24.23 -25.24 -8.52
CA ARG A 108 -24.22 -26.66 -8.92
C ARG A 108 -22.87 -27.07 -9.51
N ALA A 109 -21.91 -27.33 -8.64
CA ALA A 109 -20.91 -28.38 -8.79
C ALA A 109 -20.34 -28.64 -7.39
N TRP A 110 -20.07 -29.90 -7.06
CA TRP A 110 -19.63 -30.45 -5.76
C TRP A 110 -20.74 -30.95 -4.82
N HIS A 111 -21.19 -32.18 -5.12
CA HIS A 111 -21.59 -33.18 -4.11
C HIS A 111 -20.61 -34.36 -4.21
N PRO A 112 -20.25 -35.01 -3.09
CA PRO A 112 -21.06 -36.06 -2.44
C PRO A 112 -21.11 -35.86 -0.90
N ALA A 113 -21.90 -36.51 -0.05
CA ALA A 113 -23.05 -37.42 -0.07
C ALA A 113 -23.69 -37.36 1.36
N ALA A 114 -24.94 -37.84 1.47
CA ALA A 114 -25.63 -38.34 2.68
C ALA A 114 -26.35 -37.38 3.68
N LEU A 115 -27.69 -37.30 3.49
CA LEU A 115 -28.80 -37.53 4.45
C LEU A 115 -29.14 -36.50 5.58
N PRO A 116 -30.42 -36.44 6.07
CA PRO A 116 -31.25 -35.24 5.84
C PRO A 116 -31.99 -34.65 7.07
N CYS A 117 -32.66 -33.52 6.82
CA CYS A 117 -33.90 -33.03 7.48
C CYS A 117 -33.86 -32.56 8.94
N ALA A 118 -34.06 -31.25 9.13
CA ALA A 118 -35.13 -30.76 10.01
C ALA A 118 -35.56 -29.34 9.60
N GLN A 119 -36.87 -29.17 9.54
CA GLN A 119 -37.62 -28.03 9.02
C GLN A 119 -37.74 -26.90 10.05
N GLY A 120 -37.98 -25.67 9.56
CA GLY A 120 -39.00 -24.80 10.17
C GLY A 120 -38.53 -23.42 10.63
N PRO A 121 -39.41 -22.41 10.58
CA PRO A 121 -39.06 -21.08 10.09
C PRO A 121 -39.23 -19.96 11.12
N ALA A 122 -38.65 -18.77 10.88
CA ALA A 122 -39.35 -17.48 10.90
C ALA A 122 -38.41 -16.26 10.95
N ARG A 123 -38.60 -15.40 9.96
CA ARG A 123 -38.82 -13.94 10.06
C ARG A 123 -37.74 -13.03 10.68
N ARG A 124 -37.29 -12.15 9.78
CA ARG A 124 -37.40 -10.67 9.79
C ARG A 124 -36.19 -9.85 10.26
N LEU A 125 -35.93 -8.91 9.36
CA LEU A 125 -35.49 -7.53 9.50
C LEU A 125 -34.01 -7.22 9.76
N ALA A 126 -33.51 -6.47 8.79
CA ALA A 126 -32.35 -5.62 8.86
C ALA A 126 -32.41 -4.61 10.01
N ALA A 127 -31.29 -4.42 10.69
CA ALA A 127 -30.85 -3.13 11.22
C ALA A 127 -29.34 -3.18 11.42
N VAL A 128 -28.62 -2.45 10.56
CA VAL A 128 -27.21 -2.12 10.75
C VAL A 128 -27.13 -1.06 11.85
N ILE A 129 -26.59 -1.42 13.01
CA ILE A 129 -26.16 -0.46 14.02
C ILE A 129 -24.72 -0.77 14.42
N TRP A 130 -23.90 0.27 14.28
CA TRP A 130 -22.54 0.44 14.74
C TRP A 130 -22.44 0.12 16.25
N VAL A 131 -21.61 -0.85 16.64
CA VAL A 131 -21.27 -1.10 18.06
C VAL A 131 -19.78 -0.86 18.27
N SER A 132 -19.49 0.15 19.08
CA SER A 132 -18.18 0.46 19.63
C SER A 132 -17.78 -0.56 20.71
N TYR A 133 -16.49 -0.88 20.71
CA TYR A 133 -15.78 -1.78 21.61
C TYR A 133 -15.93 -1.47 23.12
N THR A 134 -16.26 -2.49 23.91
CA THR A 134 -15.80 -2.62 25.31
C THR A 134 -15.47 -4.07 25.67
N ARG A 135 -14.16 -4.29 25.89
CA ARG A 135 -13.44 -5.33 26.67
C ARG A 135 -14.17 -6.64 27.07
N GLY A 136 -13.78 -7.73 26.42
CA GLY A 136 -12.96 -8.81 27.01
C GLY A 136 -13.56 -9.75 28.06
N GLN A 137 -13.84 -10.99 27.65
CA GLN A 137 -13.25 -12.26 28.15
C GLN A 137 -13.78 -13.44 27.28
N PRO A 138 -12.99 -14.52 27.09
CA PRO A 138 -13.14 -15.47 25.98
C PRO A 138 -14.13 -16.61 26.27
N PHE A 139 -14.89 -17.01 25.25
CA PHE A 139 -15.60 -18.28 25.22
C PHE A 139 -14.68 -19.36 24.65
N HIS A 140 -14.32 -20.34 25.48
CA HIS A 140 -13.79 -21.63 25.03
C HIS A 140 -14.96 -22.52 24.60
N LEU A 141 -15.00 -22.88 23.31
CA LEU A 141 -15.68 -24.06 22.82
C LEU A 141 -14.65 -25.20 22.80
N ALA A 142 -14.84 -26.19 23.66
CA ALA A 142 -14.11 -27.45 23.61
C ALA A 142 -15.13 -28.59 23.40
N GLN A 143 -15.09 -29.19 22.22
CA GLN A 143 -15.62 -30.53 22.00
C GLN A 143 -14.48 -31.55 22.17
N LEU A 144 -14.73 -32.51 23.07
CA LEU A 144 -14.47 -33.95 22.97
C LEU A 144 -13.10 -34.43 22.46
N ALA A 145 -12.30 -34.98 23.37
CA ALA A 145 -11.60 -36.25 23.19
C ALA A 145 -11.07 -36.85 24.53
N ASN A 146 -11.71 -37.97 24.92
CA ASN A 146 -11.18 -39.18 25.59
C ASN A 146 -10.49 -39.17 26.99
N PRO A 147 -10.51 -40.33 27.69
CA PRO A 147 -10.65 -40.42 29.14
C PRO A 147 -9.36 -40.83 29.84
N GLY A 148 -9.23 -40.46 31.12
CA GLY A 148 -8.21 -41.05 31.97
C GLY A 148 -8.07 -40.35 33.32
N ALA A 149 -8.04 -41.16 34.37
CA ALA A 149 -7.66 -40.85 35.75
C ALA A 149 -8.72 -40.18 36.65
N ALA A 150 -9.28 -41.04 37.49
CA ALA A 150 -9.99 -40.73 38.72
C ALA A 150 -9.14 -39.93 39.72
N ALA A 151 -9.79 -39.05 40.50
CA ALA A 151 -9.93 -39.17 41.95
C ALA A 151 -10.24 -37.81 42.61
N GLY A 152 -11.27 -37.81 43.47
CA GLY A 152 -11.12 -37.19 44.79
C GLY A 152 -11.67 -35.78 45.04
N SER A 153 -12.80 -35.77 45.74
CA SER A 153 -13.18 -34.83 46.80
C SER A 153 -13.96 -33.55 46.42
N THR A 154 -15.25 -33.65 46.73
CA THR A 154 -16.21 -32.60 47.08
C THR A 154 -15.77 -31.77 48.29
N ARG A 155 -15.85 -30.43 48.19
CA ARG A 155 -16.25 -29.53 49.29
C ARG A 155 -17.01 -28.30 48.75
N GLN A 156 -18.28 -28.18 49.13
CA GLN A 156 -19.01 -26.90 49.22
C GLN A 156 -18.32 -26.03 50.30
N TRP A 157 -18.33 -24.68 50.27
CA TRP A 157 -19.48 -23.84 50.65
C TRP A 157 -19.23 -22.34 50.37
N ALA A 158 -20.34 -21.65 50.13
CA ALA A 158 -20.71 -20.28 50.53
C ALA A 158 -20.09 -19.05 49.83
N LEU A 159 -20.91 -18.48 48.92
CA LEU A 159 -20.95 -17.05 48.64
C LEU A 159 -21.39 -16.28 49.90
N THR A 160 -20.65 -15.22 50.24
CA THR A 160 -21.21 -14.06 50.95
C THR A 160 -20.84 -12.79 50.21
N THR A 161 -21.86 -12.13 49.67
CA THR A 161 -21.79 -10.82 49.03
C THR A 161 -21.71 -9.72 50.08
N ARG A 162 -20.74 -8.79 49.98
CA ARG A 162 -20.86 -7.45 50.54
C ARG A 162 -20.47 -6.39 49.53
N LYS A 163 -21.47 -5.64 49.09
CA LYS A 163 -21.36 -4.36 48.38
C LYS A 163 -20.78 -3.30 49.32
N ARG A 164 -19.82 -2.50 48.85
CA ARG A 164 -19.63 -1.12 49.33
C ARG A 164 -19.36 -0.18 48.15
N LYS A 165 -20.32 0.73 47.96
CA LYS A 165 -20.16 2.03 47.31
C LYS A 165 -19.16 2.86 48.13
N VAL A 166 -18.30 3.62 47.46
CA VAL A 166 -17.85 4.92 47.97
C VAL A 166 -17.89 5.93 46.83
N SER A 167 -18.73 6.93 47.03
CA SER A 167 -18.90 8.22 46.36
C SER A 167 -17.75 9.17 46.68
N GLY A 168 -17.50 10.14 45.80
CA GLY A 168 -16.45 11.16 45.96
C GLY A 168 -16.83 12.36 46.83
N VAL A 169 -16.09 13.46 46.57
CA VAL A 169 -16.26 14.87 47.07
C VAL A 169 -15.55 15.08 48.44
N MET A 170 -14.75 16.11 48.77
CA MET A 170 -14.47 17.48 48.27
C MET A 170 -13.14 18.04 48.86
N HIS A 171 -12.46 18.90 48.08
CA HIS A 171 -11.91 20.26 48.37
C HIS A 171 -11.09 20.62 49.63
N ASN A 172 -10.11 21.53 49.36
CA ASN A 172 -9.58 22.69 50.12
C ASN A 172 -8.03 22.72 50.08
N ASP A 173 -7.29 23.82 49.91
CA ASP A 173 -7.51 25.22 50.33
C ASP A 173 -6.77 26.26 49.44
N ALA A 174 -7.22 27.51 49.56
CA ALA A 174 -6.63 28.71 48.99
C ALA A 174 -5.82 29.54 50.03
N CYS A 175 -4.79 30.24 49.53
CA CYS A 175 -4.24 31.56 49.93
C CYS A 175 -4.02 31.95 51.42
N ARG A 176 -2.77 32.31 51.77
CA ARG A 176 -2.31 33.69 52.12
C ARG A 176 -0.91 33.69 52.78
N SER A 177 -0.18 34.79 52.59
CA SER A 177 1.06 35.21 53.26
C SER A 177 0.84 36.62 53.85
N PRO A 178 1.78 37.28 54.57
CA PRO A 178 2.76 36.87 55.60
C PRO A 178 2.68 37.75 56.90
N GLY A 179 3.47 37.44 57.95
CA GLY A 179 4.04 38.49 58.83
C GLY A 179 3.81 38.42 60.37
N GLN A 180 4.94 38.21 61.09
CA GLN A 180 5.43 38.92 62.29
C GLN A 180 4.83 38.80 63.73
N ARG A 181 5.80 38.60 64.66
CA ARG A 181 5.98 39.04 66.08
C ARG A 181 5.21 38.28 67.19
N MET A 182 5.95 37.59 68.07
CA MET A 182 6.40 38.00 69.43
C MET A 182 5.23 38.43 70.33
N GLY A 183 4.97 37.89 71.52
CA GLY A 183 5.67 36.99 72.42
C GLY A 183 5.27 37.39 73.86
N SER A 184 5.14 36.46 74.81
CA SER A 184 5.42 36.74 76.23
C SER A 184 5.34 35.48 77.11
N TRP A 185 6.51 35.14 77.66
CA TRP A 185 6.82 34.75 79.05
C TRP A 185 5.67 34.41 80.02
N VAL A 186 5.80 33.30 80.75
CA VAL A 186 6.29 33.24 82.15
C VAL A 186 6.25 31.79 82.67
N THR A 187 7.30 31.41 83.38
CA THR A 187 7.58 30.18 84.14
C THR A 187 6.61 29.91 85.29
N TRP A 188 6.41 28.65 85.71
CA TRP A 188 6.42 28.15 87.11
C TRP A 188 6.34 26.59 87.12
N VAL A 189 6.95 25.95 88.11
CA VAL A 189 7.05 24.50 88.40
C VAL A 189 6.68 24.34 89.89
N PRO A 190 6.27 23.18 90.44
CA PRO A 190 5.21 22.22 90.08
C PRO A 190 4.27 21.90 91.30
N ALA A 191 3.22 21.09 91.12
CA ALA A 191 2.77 20.09 92.13
C ALA A 191 1.66 19.17 91.58
N ALA A 192 1.71 17.92 92.04
CA ALA A 192 0.86 16.74 91.73
C ALA A 192 -0.62 16.91 92.18
N ALA A 193 -1.60 16.05 91.93
CA ALA A 193 -1.68 14.65 91.52
C ALA A 193 -3.11 14.34 91.02
N GLY A 194 -3.29 13.24 90.26
CA GLY A 194 -4.61 12.62 90.05
C GLY A 194 -4.74 11.79 88.76
N GLN A 195 -4.45 10.49 88.82
CA GLN A 195 -4.81 9.44 87.83
C GLN A 195 -6.30 9.01 88.01
N PRO A 196 -6.95 8.14 87.19
CA PRO A 196 -6.51 7.22 86.12
C PRO A 196 -7.40 7.29 84.82
N ALA A 197 -7.10 6.66 83.67
CA ALA A 197 -7.13 5.23 83.37
C ALA A 197 -6.46 4.92 82.00
N GLN A 198 -5.86 3.73 81.89
CA GLN A 198 -5.02 3.30 80.77
C GLN A 198 -5.80 2.88 79.51
N PRO A 199 -5.38 3.30 78.30
CA PRO A 199 -5.77 2.67 77.05
C PRO A 199 -4.90 1.43 76.75
N PRO A 200 -5.46 0.37 76.13
CA PRO A 200 -4.76 -0.90 75.93
C PRO A 200 -3.59 -0.79 74.94
N GLU A 201 -2.50 -1.50 75.24
CA GLU A 201 -1.29 -1.53 74.41
C GLU A 201 -1.55 -2.06 72.99
N PRO A 202 -0.96 -1.44 71.95
CA PRO A 202 -1.07 -1.91 70.58
C PRO A 202 -0.24 -3.19 70.37
N ARG A 203 -0.92 -4.31 70.06
CA ARG A 203 -0.26 -5.54 69.62
C ARG A 203 0.45 -5.33 68.29
N VAL A 204 1.77 -5.24 68.31
CA VAL A 204 2.62 -5.26 67.11
C VAL A 204 2.72 -6.69 66.61
N SER A 205 2.12 -6.96 65.44
CA SER A 205 2.32 -8.23 64.74
C SER A 205 3.71 -8.24 64.08
N PRO A 206 4.51 -9.31 64.17
CA PRO A 206 5.80 -9.36 63.48
C PRO A 206 5.59 -9.25 61.96
N PRO A 207 6.48 -8.59 61.20
CA PRO A 207 6.35 -8.47 59.76
C PRO A 207 6.35 -9.86 59.12
N ARG A 208 5.32 -10.15 58.30
CA ARG A 208 5.29 -11.37 57.50
C ARG A 208 6.52 -11.39 56.57
N PRO A 209 7.26 -12.50 56.46
CA PRO A 209 8.38 -12.57 55.52
C PRO A 209 7.87 -12.32 54.11
N ILE A 210 8.43 -11.31 53.44
CA ILE A 210 8.20 -11.05 52.02
C ILE A 210 8.94 -12.15 51.27
N LEU A 211 8.24 -13.24 50.93
CA LEU A 211 8.73 -14.18 49.93
C LEU A 211 8.99 -13.39 48.65
N PRO A 212 10.17 -13.52 48.00
CA PRO A 212 10.41 -12.85 46.74
C PRO A 212 9.35 -13.33 45.76
N ARG A 213 8.47 -12.42 45.34
CA ARG A 213 7.63 -12.66 44.17
C ARG A 213 8.60 -12.92 43.03
N ARG A 214 8.80 -14.19 42.66
CA ARG A 214 9.34 -14.54 41.35
C ARG A 214 8.41 -13.89 40.35
N PHE A 215 8.78 -12.70 39.89
CA PHE A 215 8.29 -12.23 38.61
C PHE A 215 8.72 -13.32 37.63
N ARG A 216 7.78 -14.18 37.22
CA ARG A 216 7.96 -14.99 36.01
C ARG A 216 8.00 -13.97 34.88
N PHE A 217 9.19 -13.43 34.66
CA PHE A 217 9.50 -12.57 33.54
C PHE A 217 9.32 -13.42 32.30
N VAL A 218 8.22 -13.17 31.58
CA VAL A 218 7.92 -13.73 30.26
C VAL A 218 7.65 -15.25 30.33
N SER A 219 6.52 -15.73 29.80
CA SER A 219 6.26 -17.17 29.76
C SER A 219 7.33 -17.88 28.90
N ASP A 220 7.71 -19.12 29.23
CA ASP A 220 8.64 -19.92 28.41
C ASP A 220 8.21 -19.97 26.92
N GLN A 221 6.90 -19.87 26.66
CA GLN A 221 6.31 -19.77 25.31
C GLN A 221 6.75 -18.52 24.53
N THR A 222 6.96 -17.38 25.20
CA THR A 222 7.39 -16.14 24.52
C THR A 222 8.88 -16.15 24.22
N LEU A 223 9.70 -16.83 25.03
CA LEU A 223 11.12 -17.06 24.73
C LEU A 223 11.28 -18.02 23.54
N ALA A 224 10.42 -19.05 23.45
CA ALA A 224 10.40 -19.97 22.31
C ALA A 224 10.09 -19.28 20.97
N MET A 225 9.31 -18.18 20.96
CA MET A 225 8.94 -17.43 19.75
C MET A 225 10.16 -16.88 18.97
N PHE A 226 11.28 -16.64 19.65
CA PHE A 226 12.49 -16.10 19.02
C PHE A 226 13.52 -17.19 18.65
N GLU A 227 13.21 -18.47 18.91
CA GLU A 227 14.04 -19.61 18.48
C GLU A 227 13.86 -19.85 16.98
N ARG A 228 14.78 -19.31 16.17
CA ARG A 228 14.72 -19.38 14.70
C ARG A 228 14.62 -20.79 14.12
N SER A 229 15.12 -21.79 14.84
CA SER A 229 15.08 -23.20 14.41
C SER A 229 13.75 -23.90 14.72
N ARG A 230 12.88 -23.28 15.53
CA ARG A 230 11.60 -23.88 15.94
C ARG A 230 10.38 -23.04 15.54
N TYR A 231 10.54 -21.72 15.44
CA TYR A 231 9.50 -20.79 15.01
C TYR A 231 9.61 -20.50 13.51
N THR A 232 9.42 -21.55 12.72
CA THR A 232 9.39 -21.50 11.25
C THR A 232 7.95 -21.56 10.74
N ILE A 233 7.72 -21.12 9.49
CA ILE A 233 6.36 -21.01 8.93
C ILE A 233 5.68 -22.39 8.91
N ASP A 234 6.38 -23.47 8.55
CA ASP A 234 5.84 -24.83 8.53
C ASP A 234 5.36 -25.34 9.89
N GLN A 235 5.92 -24.82 10.99
CA GLN A 235 5.51 -25.18 12.35
C GLN A 235 4.37 -24.30 12.88
N ILE A 236 4.36 -23.02 12.51
CA ILE A 236 3.39 -22.04 13.01
C ILE A 236 2.12 -21.99 12.15
N ASP A 237 2.28 -22.09 10.84
CA ASP A 237 1.22 -22.01 9.84
C ASP A 237 1.53 -22.95 8.64
N PRO A 238 1.32 -24.27 8.80
CA PRO A 238 1.61 -25.24 7.76
C PRO A 238 0.75 -25.05 6.50
N GLU A 239 -0.43 -24.43 6.60
CA GLU A 239 -1.30 -24.13 5.45
C GLU A 239 -0.66 -23.04 4.57
N VAL A 240 -0.18 -21.96 5.18
CA VAL A 240 0.56 -20.91 4.47
C VAL A 240 1.87 -21.45 3.91
N PHE A 241 2.60 -22.29 4.67
CA PHE A 241 3.81 -22.93 4.16
C PHE A 241 3.53 -23.78 2.91
N ALA A 242 2.50 -24.62 2.93
CA ALA A 242 2.13 -25.45 1.79
C ALA A 242 1.76 -24.61 0.56
N ALA A 243 1.04 -23.50 0.74
CA ALA A 243 0.72 -22.57 -0.34
C ALA A 243 1.97 -21.90 -0.93
N ILE A 244 2.93 -21.49 -0.09
CA ILE A 244 4.22 -20.94 -0.53
C ILE A 244 4.99 -21.97 -1.35
N GLN A 245 5.07 -23.22 -0.90
CA GLN A 245 5.78 -24.28 -1.65
C GLN A 245 5.13 -24.57 -2.99
N GLN A 246 3.79 -24.58 -3.06
CA GLN A 246 3.06 -24.78 -4.32
C GLN A 246 3.30 -23.63 -5.30
N GLU A 247 3.32 -22.37 -4.84
CA GLU A 247 3.65 -21.23 -5.71
C GLU A 247 5.11 -21.24 -6.16
N ASN A 248 6.05 -21.62 -5.29
CA ASN A 248 7.45 -21.80 -5.68
C ASN A 248 7.57 -22.82 -6.81
N GLN A 249 6.89 -23.97 -6.67
CA GLN A 249 6.90 -25.01 -7.71
C GLN A 249 6.25 -24.51 -9.00
N ARG A 250 5.11 -23.81 -8.93
CA ARG A 250 4.45 -23.24 -10.12
C ARG A 250 5.38 -22.27 -10.87
N GLN A 251 6.10 -21.42 -10.14
CA GLN A 251 7.05 -20.48 -10.75
C GLN A 251 8.19 -21.18 -11.47
N GLU A 252 8.66 -22.32 -10.97
CA GLU A 252 9.67 -23.15 -11.64
C GLU A 252 9.07 -23.87 -12.85
N ASP A 253 7.88 -24.45 -12.72
CA ASP A 253 7.26 -25.30 -13.75
C ASP A 253 6.67 -24.56 -14.95
N HIS A 254 6.33 -23.27 -14.79
CA HIS A 254 5.68 -22.46 -15.82
C HIS A 254 6.66 -21.54 -16.55
N ILE A 255 6.39 -21.25 -17.82
CA ILE A 255 7.05 -20.16 -18.54
C ILE A 255 6.27 -18.87 -18.27
N GLU A 256 6.90 -17.95 -17.54
CA GLU A 256 6.31 -16.68 -17.15
C GLU A 256 6.54 -15.61 -18.24
N LEU A 257 5.44 -15.11 -18.83
CA LEU A 257 5.45 -14.10 -19.89
C LEU A 257 4.62 -12.86 -19.53
N ILE A 258 4.15 -12.72 -18.28
CA ILE A 258 3.56 -11.47 -17.83
C ILE A 258 4.63 -10.37 -17.88
N ALA A 259 4.44 -9.36 -18.73
CA ALA A 259 5.45 -8.33 -19.02
C ALA A 259 5.87 -7.44 -17.83
N SER A 260 5.13 -7.52 -16.72
CA SER A 260 5.40 -6.82 -15.46
C SER A 260 6.01 -7.72 -14.38
N GLU A 261 6.26 -8.98 -14.67
CA GLU A 261 6.85 -9.94 -13.74
C GLU A 261 8.31 -10.22 -14.07
N ASN A 262 9.03 -10.68 -13.04
CA ASN A 262 10.42 -11.09 -13.10
C ASN A 262 10.75 -11.91 -11.85
N TYR A 263 11.84 -12.66 -11.90
CA TYR A 263 12.39 -13.37 -10.74
C TYR A 263 13.50 -12.51 -10.11
N THR A 264 13.36 -12.17 -8.83
CA THR A 264 14.40 -11.40 -8.12
C THR A 264 15.46 -12.33 -7.52
N SER A 265 16.64 -11.80 -7.22
CA SER A 265 17.73 -12.64 -6.73
C SER A 265 17.46 -13.15 -5.30
N PRO A 266 18.04 -14.30 -4.90
CA PRO A 266 18.01 -14.76 -3.50
C PRO A 266 18.57 -13.73 -2.52
N ALA A 267 19.53 -12.90 -2.94
CA ALA A 267 20.06 -11.82 -2.11
C ALA A 267 19.01 -10.72 -1.83
N VAL A 268 18.20 -10.35 -2.83
CA VAL A 268 17.07 -9.43 -2.64
C VAL A 268 16.01 -10.04 -1.72
N MET A 269 15.68 -11.33 -1.90
CA MET A 269 14.72 -12.04 -1.04
C MET A 269 15.22 -12.12 0.41
N ALA A 270 16.51 -12.41 0.63
CA ALA A 270 17.12 -12.42 1.95
C ALA A 270 17.06 -11.05 2.65
N ALA A 271 17.27 -9.95 1.90
CA ALA A 271 17.12 -8.61 2.44
C ALA A 271 15.67 -8.30 2.85
N GLN A 272 14.69 -8.77 2.06
CA GLN A 272 13.26 -8.61 2.35
C GLN A 272 12.82 -9.36 3.62
N GLY A 273 13.35 -10.56 3.86
CA GLY A 273 13.06 -11.37 5.05
C GLY A 273 13.89 -11.05 6.29
N SER A 274 14.60 -9.91 6.32
CA SER A 274 15.53 -9.57 7.41
C SER A 274 14.88 -8.84 8.60
N GLN A 275 15.63 -8.67 9.69
CA GLN A 275 15.17 -7.94 10.88
C GLN A 275 14.91 -6.45 10.62
N LEU A 276 15.28 -5.92 9.44
CA LEU A 276 14.96 -4.56 9.04
C LEU A 276 13.44 -4.31 8.97
N THR A 277 12.63 -5.35 8.89
CA THR A 277 11.17 -5.25 9.03
C THR A 277 10.72 -4.67 10.37
N ASN A 278 11.51 -4.87 11.43
CA ASN A 278 11.19 -4.37 12.77
C ASN A 278 11.52 -2.89 12.96
N LYS A 279 12.33 -2.29 12.08
CA LYS A 279 12.85 -0.94 12.31
C LYS A 279 11.90 0.13 11.79
N TYR A 280 11.31 0.87 12.73
CA TYR A 280 10.53 2.07 12.45
C TYR A 280 11.47 3.29 12.30
N ALA A 281 11.53 3.90 11.11
CA ALA A 281 12.54 4.92 10.75
C ALA A 281 11.94 6.15 10.04
N GLU A 282 10.86 6.72 10.59
CA GLU A 282 10.22 7.93 10.04
C GLU A 282 11.20 9.11 9.89
N GLY A 283 11.03 9.85 8.79
CA GLY A 283 11.96 10.88 8.32
C GLY A 283 12.90 10.37 7.24
N TYR A 284 14.04 11.03 7.10
CA TYR A 284 15.06 10.74 6.08
C TYR A 284 16.43 10.56 6.74
N PRO A 285 17.44 9.98 6.04
CA PRO A 285 18.78 9.80 6.60
C PRO A 285 19.32 11.07 7.28
N GLY A 286 19.82 10.93 8.52
CA GLY A 286 20.31 12.03 9.34
C GLY A 286 19.23 12.97 9.93
N LYS A 287 17.95 12.82 9.55
CA LYS A 287 16.82 13.63 10.02
C LYS A 287 15.61 12.73 10.36
N ARG A 288 15.81 11.84 11.33
CA ARG A 288 14.80 10.88 11.79
C ARG A 288 14.00 11.41 12.97
N TYR A 289 12.75 10.96 13.07
CA TYR A 289 11.87 11.22 14.22
C TYR A 289 12.17 10.31 15.41
N TYR A 290 12.81 9.15 15.16
CA TYR A 290 13.16 8.14 16.15
C TYR A 290 14.66 7.86 16.15
N GLY A 291 15.21 7.47 17.31
CA GLY A 291 16.60 7.05 17.45
C GLY A 291 16.87 5.61 16.99
N GLY A 292 18.15 5.20 17.00
CA GLY A 292 18.59 3.85 16.62
C GLY A 292 18.51 3.59 15.10
N CYS A 293 18.74 4.61 14.29
CA CYS A 293 18.61 4.56 12.82
C CYS A 293 19.97 4.50 12.10
N GLU A 294 21.09 4.41 12.81
CA GLU A 294 22.44 4.50 12.29
C GLU A 294 22.73 3.56 11.12
N HIS A 295 22.21 2.33 11.18
CA HIS A 295 22.43 1.33 10.11
C HIS A 295 21.41 1.41 8.99
N VAL A 296 20.16 1.77 9.29
CA VAL A 296 19.12 1.93 8.26
C VAL A 296 19.34 3.18 7.42
N ASP A 297 19.95 4.22 7.99
CA ASP A 297 20.39 5.40 7.26
C ASP A 297 21.46 5.04 6.22
N VAL A 298 22.42 4.16 6.56
CA VAL A 298 23.42 3.65 5.60
C VAL A 298 22.73 2.88 4.46
N VAL A 299 21.77 2.01 4.78
CA VAL A 299 21.04 1.23 3.78
C VAL A 299 20.24 2.13 2.83
N GLU A 300 19.52 3.11 3.37
CA GLU A 300 18.73 4.04 2.57
C GLU A 300 19.62 4.94 1.71
N GLN A 301 20.74 5.44 2.26
CA GLN A 301 21.69 6.23 1.50
C GLN A 301 22.32 5.42 0.35
N LEU A 302 22.69 4.16 0.59
CA LEU A 302 23.18 3.26 -0.47
C LEU A 302 22.14 3.05 -1.58
N ALA A 303 20.85 2.93 -1.24
CA ALA A 303 19.79 2.83 -2.24
C ALA A 303 19.67 4.12 -3.07
N ILE A 304 19.70 5.29 -2.41
CA ILE A 304 19.65 6.61 -3.06
C ILE A 304 20.84 6.80 -3.99
N ASP A 305 22.06 6.56 -3.52
CA ASP A 305 23.28 6.78 -4.31
C ASP A 305 23.32 5.89 -5.55
N ARG A 306 23.00 4.60 -5.38
CA ARG A 306 23.00 3.63 -6.48
C ARG A 306 21.93 3.93 -7.52
N VAL A 307 20.71 4.30 -7.10
CA VAL A 307 19.65 4.62 -8.06
C VAL A 307 19.93 5.92 -8.81
N LYS A 308 20.54 6.91 -8.16
CA LYS A 308 21.04 8.11 -8.82
C LYS A 308 22.12 7.77 -9.85
N GLN A 309 23.06 6.89 -9.49
CA GLN A 309 24.12 6.44 -10.40
C GLN A 309 23.56 5.70 -11.63
N LEU A 310 22.55 4.85 -11.46
CA LEU A 310 21.93 4.11 -12.57
C LEU A 310 21.34 5.01 -13.65
N PHE A 311 20.73 6.13 -13.26
CA PHE A 311 19.92 6.94 -14.17
C PHE A 311 20.46 8.35 -14.41
N GLY A 312 21.50 8.76 -13.68
CA GLY A 312 22.07 10.12 -13.75
C GLY A 312 21.19 11.18 -13.08
N ALA A 313 20.47 10.83 -12.02
CA ALA A 313 19.55 11.74 -11.35
C ALA A 313 20.21 12.62 -10.28
N GLU A 314 19.74 13.87 -10.14
CA GLU A 314 20.23 14.82 -9.14
C GLU A 314 19.77 14.45 -7.72
N ALA A 315 18.51 14.06 -7.56
CA ALA A 315 17.91 13.64 -6.30
C ALA A 315 16.99 12.41 -6.49
N ALA A 316 16.83 11.63 -5.42
CA ALA A 316 15.99 10.44 -5.42
C ALA A 316 15.31 10.22 -4.07
N ASN A 317 14.06 9.75 -4.10
CA ASN A 317 13.34 9.23 -2.95
C ASN A 317 13.03 7.74 -3.17
N VAL A 318 13.54 6.89 -2.29
CA VAL A 318 13.45 5.42 -2.36
C VAL A 318 12.40 4.84 -1.40
N GLN A 319 11.65 5.68 -0.69
CA GLN A 319 10.65 5.26 0.29
C GLN A 319 9.27 4.85 -0.27
N PRO A 320 8.83 5.17 -1.51
CA PRO A 320 7.52 4.71 -1.98
C PRO A 320 7.38 3.18 -1.89
N ASN A 321 6.28 2.70 -1.30
CA ASN A 321 6.06 1.26 -1.14
C ASN A 321 5.67 0.57 -2.46
N SER A 322 5.25 1.35 -3.47
CA SER A 322 4.89 0.86 -4.81
C SER A 322 5.03 1.96 -5.86
N GLY A 323 4.93 1.59 -7.15
CA GLY A 323 4.92 2.56 -8.25
C GLY A 323 3.73 3.50 -8.20
N SER A 324 2.54 3.00 -7.86
CA SER A 324 1.35 3.83 -7.69
C SER A 324 1.54 4.91 -6.63
N GLN A 325 2.20 4.59 -5.52
CA GLN A 325 2.53 5.56 -4.47
C GLN A 325 3.65 6.52 -4.88
N ALA A 326 4.60 6.09 -5.73
CA ALA A 326 5.57 7.00 -6.32
C ALA A 326 4.86 8.06 -7.18
N ASN A 327 3.90 7.64 -8.01
CA ASN A 327 3.08 8.56 -8.82
C ASN A 327 2.24 9.50 -7.93
N GLN A 328 1.60 8.96 -6.90
CA GLN A 328 0.87 9.78 -5.92
C GLN A 328 1.75 10.80 -5.20
N GLY A 329 3.01 10.45 -4.89
CA GLY A 329 3.97 11.36 -4.28
C GLY A 329 4.27 12.57 -5.15
N VAL A 330 4.45 12.38 -6.45
CA VAL A 330 4.62 13.48 -7.41
C VAL A 330 3.34 14.30 -7.50
N PHE A 331 2.18 13.66 -7.68
CA PHE A 331 0.90 14.37 -7.75
C PHE A 331 0.64 15.23 -6.52
N PHE A 332 0.85 14.67 -5.32
CA PHE A 332 0.65 15.41 -4.07
C PHE A 332 1.66 16.54 -3.87
N ALA A 333 2.87 16.41 -4.43
CA ALA A 333 3.90 17.45 -4.35
C ALA A 333 3.57 18.69 -5.20
N VAL A 334 2.96 18.53 -6.39
CA VAL A 334 2.84 19.63 -7.37
C VAL A 334 1.41 19.95 -7.82
N LEU A 335 0.43 19.07 -7.55
CA LEU A 335 -0.95 19.22 -7.97
C LEU A 335 -1.91 19.46 -6.81
N LYS A 336 -3.07 19.99 -7.14
CA LYS A 336 -4.26 20.10 -6.29
C LYS A 336 -5.42 19.37 -6.98
N PRO A 337 -6.40 18.84 -6.24
CA PRO A 337 -7.63 18.36 -6.85
C PRO A 337 -8.26 19.44 -7.75
N GLY A 338 -8.73 19.03 -8.93
CA GLY A 338 -9.23 19.90 -9.99
C GLY A 338 -8.16 20.41 -10.97
N ASP A 339 -6.86 20.24 -10.69
CA ASP A 339 -5.82 20.51 -11.68
C ASP A 339 -5.96 19.54 -12.87
N THR A 340 -5.55 19.97 -14.06
CA THR A 340 -5.60 19.17 -15.28
C THR A 340 -4.31 18.37 -15.45
N ILE A 341 -4.43 17.07 -15.71
CA ILE A 341 -3.31 16.19 -16.09
C ILE A 341 -3.53 15.63 -17.48
N MET A 342 -2.43 15.35 -18.17
CA MET A 342 -2.44 14.69 -19.47
C MET A 342 -1.60 13.40 -19.42
N GLY A 343 -2.19 12.27 -19.80
CA GLY A 343 -1.51 10.96 -19.82
C GLY A 343 -1.93 10.11 -21.01
N MET A 344 -1.18 9.04 -21.30
CA MET A 344 -1.54 8.12 -22.37
C MET A 344 -2.88 7.43 -22.04
N SER A 345 -3.75 7.30 -23.04
CA SER A 345 -5.01 6.56 -22.91
C SER A 345 -4.78 5.13 -22.42
N LEU A 346 -5.56 4.68 -21.44
CA LEU A 346 -5.50 3.30 -20.93
C LEU A 346 -5.84 2.29 -22.02
N ALA A 347 -6.79 2.61 -22.91
CA ALA A 347 -7.20 1.76 -24.01
C ALA A 347 -6.09 1.56 -25.06
N GLU A 348 -5.08 2.44 -25.06
CA GLU A 348 -4.00 2.44 -26.04
C GLU A 348 -2.63 2.19 -25.39
N GLY A 349 -2.60 1.70 -24.15
CA GLY A 349 -1.38 1.22 -23.49
C GLY A 349 -0.94 2.00 -22.26
N GLY A 350 -1.65 3.06 -21.87
CA GLY A 350 -1.42 3.81 -20.63
C GLY A 350 -1.60 2.96 -19.36
N HIS A 351 -1.33 3.55 -18.19
CA HIS A 351 -1.51 2.89 -16.90
C HIS A 351 -2.67 3.49 -16.11
N LEU A 352 -3.25 2.70 -15.19
CA LEU A 352 -4.36 3.12 -14.33
C LEU A 352 -4.08 4.44 -13.59
N THR A 353 -2.84 4.67 -13.17
CA THR A 353 -2.45 5.86 -12.40
C THR A 353 -2.25 7.11 -13.26
N HIS A 354 -2.43 7.02 -14.57
CA HIS A 354 -2.24 8.14 -15.50
C HIS A 354 -3.57 8.83 -15.86
N GLY A 355 -4.61 8.63 -15.04
CA GLY A 355 -5.92 9.28 -15.21
C GLY A 355 -7.11 8.34 -15.41
N MET A 356 -7.00 7.04 -15.11
CA MET A 356 -8.17 6.16 -15.18
C MET A 356 -9.23 6.59 -14.15
N ALA A 357 -10.49 6.70 -14.58
CA ALA A 357 -11.59 7.29 -13.80
C ALA A 357 -11.80 6.70 -12.39
N LEU A 358 -11.48 5.42 -12.18
CA LEU A 358 -11.62 4.80 -10.86
C LEU A 358 -10.38 4.98 -9.97
N ASN A 359 -9.23 5.30 -10.56
CA ASN A 359 -8.01 5.62 -9.83
C ASN A 359 -8.10 7.01 -9.19
N MET A 360 -7.34 7.26 -8.12
CA MET A 360 -7.23 8.58 -7.49
C MET A 360 -6.93 9.69 -8.52
N SER A 361 -6.04 9.41 -9.48
CA SER A 361 -5.69 10.36 -10.54
C SER A 361 -6.92 10.77 -11.37
N GLY A 362 -7.78 9.84 -11.77
CA GLY A 362 -9.01 10.15 -12.51
C GLY A 362 -10.16 10.67 -11.63
N LYS A 363 -10.14 10.40 -10.33
CA LYS A 363 -11.14 10.94 -9.38
C LYS A 363 -10.87 12.38 -8.98
N TRP A 364 -9.60 12.76 -8.86
CA TRP A 364 -9.21 14.05 -8.29
C TRP A 364 -8.83 15.09 -9.32
N PHE A 365 -8.33 14.69 -10.49
CA PHE A 365 -7.84 15.61 -11.50
C PHE A 365 -8.74 15.59 -12.74
N ASN A 366 -8.72 16.70 -13.48
CA ASN A 366 -9.31 16.73 -14.81
C ASN A 366 -8.36 15.99 -15.77
N VAL A 367 -8.82 14.89 -16.36
CA VAL A 367 -7.97 14.05 -17.21
C VAL A 367 -8.19 14.38 -18.68
N VAL A 368 -7.08 14.62 -19.36
CA VAL A 368 -6.99 14.69 -20.81
C VAL A 368 -6.08 13.54 -21.26
N SER A 369 -6.40 12.88 -22.38
CA SER A 369 -5.60 11.76 -22.85
C SER A 369 -5.05 12.00 -24.24
N TYR A 370 -3.77 11.70 -24.44
CA TYR A 370 -3.19 11.52 -25.78
C TYR A 370 -3.17 10.04 -26.13
N GLY A 371 -2.98 9.77 -27.41
CA GLY A 371 -3.16 8.45 -27.97
C GLY A 371 -2.15 8.06 -29.05
N LEU A 372 -2.53 7.03 -29.79
CA LEU A 372 -1.75 6.50 -30.90
C LEU A 372 -2.26 7.02 -32.26
N ASN A 373 -1.37 7.07 -33.24
CA ASN A 373 -1.69 7.31 -34.64
C ASN A 373 -2.11 6.01 -35.36
N ALA A 374 -2.40 6.09 -36.65
CA ALA A 374 -2.80 4.95 -37.46
C ALA A 374 -1.71 3.86 -37.60
N GLN A 375 -0.45 4.19 -37.32
CA GLN A 375 0.69 3.26 -37.30
C GLN A 375 0.89 2.64 -35.90
N GLU A 376 -0.02 2.89 -34.95
CA GLU A 376 0.02 2.42 -33.57
C GLU A 376 1.29 2.90 -32.81
N ASP A 377 1.84 4.05 -33.22
CA ASP A 377 2.87 4.81 -32.49
C ASP A 377 2.22 6.04 -31.82
N ILE A 378 2.86 6.67 -30.84
CA ILE A 378 2.35 7.87 -30.18
C ILE A 378 2.11 8.97 -31.22
N ASP A 379 0.92 9.55 -31.21
CA ASP A 379 0.60 10.72 -32.04
C ASP A 379 1.12 11.99 -31.36
N TYR A 380 2.40 12.28 -31.59
CA TYR A 380 3.05 13.44 -30.98
C TYR A 380 2.50 14.78 -31.48
N ASP A 381 1.99 14.86 -32.71
CA ASP A 381 1.41 16.09 -33.25
C ASP A 381 0.05 16.36 -32.58
N ALA A 382 -0.79 15.33 -32.44
CA ALA A 382 -2.05 15.42 -31.70
C ALA A 382 -1.80 15.70 -30.20
N LEU A 383 -0.79 15.08 -29.60
CA LEU A 383 -0.37 15.36 -28.22
C LEU A 383 -0.02 16.85 -28.06
N GLU A 384 0.81 17.40 -28.95
CA GLU A 384 1.21 18.81 -28.92
C GLU A 384 0.02 19.75 -29.07
N ALA A 385 -0.84 19.53 -30.08
CA ALA A 385 -2.03 20.34 -30.31
C ALA A 385 -2.96 20.32 -29.08
N LEU A 386 -3.20 19.15 -28.51
CA LEU A 386 -4.05 18.98 -27.33
C LEU A 386 -3.43 19.63 -26.09
N ALA A 387 -2.10 19.59 -25.94
CA ALA A 387 -1.39 20.22 -24.84
C ALA A 387 -1.51 21.74 -24.92
N GLN A 388 -1.40 22.33 -26.11
CA GLN A 388 -1.60 23.76 -26.34
C GLN A 388 -3.05 24.20 -26.04
N GLU A 389 -4.03 23.38 -26.43
CA GLU A 389 -5.44 23.66 -26.21
C GLU A 389 -5.83 23.56 -24.73
N LYS A 390 -5.48 22.45 -24.08
CA LYS A 390 -5.96 22.13 -22.71
C LYS A 390 -5.07 22.67 -21.60
N LYS A 391 -3.80 22.99 -21.92
CA LYS A 391 -2.79 23.51 -20.98
C LYS A 391 -2.75 22.71 -19.66
N PRO A 392 -2.54 21.38 -19.72
CA PRO A 392 -2.43 20.57 -18.51
C PRO A 392 -1.31 21.09 -17.62
N LYS A 393 -1.46 20.95 -16.30
CA LYS A 393 -0.42 21.32 -15.34
C LYS A 393 0.69 20.27 -15.26
N LEU A 394 0.39 19.03 -15.64
CA LEU A 394 1.32 17.91 -15.67
C LEU A 394 1.07 17.06 -16.92
N ILE A 395 2.10 16.83 -17.70
CA ILE A 395 2.11 15.81 -18.77
C ILE A 395 2.85 14.57 -18.24
N ILE A 396 2.24 13.40 -18.43
CA ILE A 396 2.76 12.10 -17.99
C ILE A 396 3.09 11.27 -19.24
N ALA A 397 4.35 10.86 -19.38
CA ALA A 397 4.77 9.84 -20.34
C ALA A 397 5.11 8.52 -19.65
N GLY A 398 5.13 7.44 -20.42
CA GLY A 398 5.26 6.08 -19.90
C GLY A 398 3.98 5.27 -20.10
N ALA A 399 4.12 3.95 -20.09
CA ALA A 399 3.06 3.05 -20.52
C ALA A 399 3.20 1.67 -19.84
N SER A 400 2.09 0.94 -19.82
CA SER A 400 2.04 -0.47 -19.40
C SER A 400 2.03 -1.44 -20.57
N ALA A 401 1.55 -1.01 -21.73
CA ALA A 401 1.41 -1.86 -22.91
C ALA A 401 1.70 -1.08 -24.20
N PHE A 402 2.91 -0.52 -24.31
CA PHE A 402 3.41 0.14 -25.51
C PHE A 402 4.77 -0.47 -25.88
N ALA A 403 4.94 -0.90 -27.12
CA ALA A 403 6.08 -1.73 -27.51
C ALA A 403 7.28 -0.94 -28.03
N LEU A 404 7.06 0.28 -28.53
CA LEU A 404 8.07 1.09 -29.22
C LEU A 404 8.87 2.00 -28.27
N ARG A 405 9.84 2.73 -28.81
CA ARG A 405 10.56 3.79 -28.10
C ARG A 405 9.72 5.05 -27.95
N ILE A 406 9.72 5.62 -26.75
CA ILE A 406 9.08 6.91 -26.47
C ILE A 406 10.10 8.03 -26.64
N ASP A 407 9.74 9.07 -27.39
CA ASP A 407 10.52 10.30 -27.52
C ASP A 407 10.26 11.22 -26.32
N PHE A 408 10.97 10.95 -25.22
CA PHE A 408 10.86 11.75 -24.00
C PHE A 408 11.34 13.19 -24.18
N GLU A 409 12.29 13.44 -25.08
CA GLU A 409 12.78 14.79 -25.34
C GLU A 409 11.69 15.65 -25.99
N ARG A 410 10.99 15.10 -26.99
CA ARG A 410 9.88 15.80 -27.66
C ARG A 410 8.74 16.11 -26.70
N ILE A 411 8.30 15.14 -25.89
CA ILE A 411 7.24 15.39 -24.90
C ILE A 411 7.69 16.41 -23.86
N GLY A 412 8.95 16.37 -23.42
CA GLY A 412 9.53 17.37 -22.52
C GLY A 412 9.53 18.78 -23.11
N LYS A 413 9.84 18.93 -24.40
CA LYS A 413 9.74 20.22 -25.11
C LYS A 413 8.29 20.74 -25.17
N ILE A 414 7.33 19.85 -25.43
CA ILE A 414 5.90 20.19 -25.44
C ILE A 414 5.47 20.68 -24.06
N ALA A 415 5.76 19.93 -22.99
CA ALA A 415 5.45 20.32 -21.61
C ALA A 415 6.03 21.70 -21.25
N LYS A 416 7.32 21.91 -21.58
CA LYS A 416 8.00 23.19 -21.34
C LYS A 416 7.35 24.35 -22.10
N SER A 417 6.88 24.13 -23.34
CA SER A 417 6.28 25.18 -24.17
C SER A 417 4.99 25.76 -23.58
N ILE A 418 4.27 24.99 -22.75
CA ILE A 418 3.03 25.41 -22.09
C ILE A 418 3.21 25.68 -20.59
N GLY A 419 4.43 25.56 -20.06
CA GLY A 419 4.71 25.71 -18.63
C GLY A 419 4.16 24.58 -17.75
N ALA A 420 3.96 23.39 -18.32
CA ALA A 420 3.56 22.19 -17.58
C ALA A 420 4.78 21.50 -16.96
N TYR A 421 4.57 20.82 -15.83
CA TYR A 421 5.54 19.83 -15.36
C TYR A 421 5.56 18.63 -16.32
N PHE A 422 6.73 18.01 -16.47
CA PHE A 422 6.87 16.74 -17.17
C PHE A 422 7.28 15.62 -16.23
N MET A 423 6.45 14.56 -16.20
CA MET A 423 6.70 13.35 -15.43
C MET A 423 6.79 12.15 -16.37
N VAL A 424 7.79 11.27 -16.13
CA VAL A 424 7.89 9.99 -16.83
C VAL A 424 7.74 8.84 -15.84
N ASP A 425 6.75 8.00 -16.04
CA ASP A 425 6.63 6.70 -15.36
C ASP A 425 7.33 5.62 -16.18
N MET A 426 8.59 5.36 -15.85
CA MET A 426 9.41 4.38 -16.57
C MET A 426 9.29 2.95 -16.04
N ALA A 427 8.27 2.64 -15.22
CA ALA A 427 8.17 1.38 -14.47
C ALA A 427 8.48 0.11 -15.29
N HIS A 428 7.98 0.04 -16.52
CA HIS A 428 8.19 -1.08 -17.44
C HIS A 428 9.60 -1.08 -18.04
N TYR A 429 10.15 0.10 -18.35
CA TYR A 429 11.41 0.26 -19.10
C TYR A 429 12.64 0.46 -18.20
N ALA A 430 12.47 0.61 -16.89
CA ALA A 430 13.53 1.03 -15.96
C ALA A 430 14.81 0.22 -16.06
N GLY A 431 14.71 -1.10 -16.18
CA GLY A 431 15.90 -1.93 -16.34
C GLY A 431 16.58 -1.76 -17.70
N LEU A 432 15.82 -1.58 -18.78
CA LEU A 432 16.36 -1.34 -20.13
C LEU A 432 17.06 0.03 -20.21
N ILE A 433 16.49 1.03 -19.52
CA ILE A 433 17.08 2.37 -19.39
C ILE A 433 18.38 2.29 -18.60
N ALA A 434 18.40 1.59 -17.46
CA ALA A 434 19.60 1.39 -16.65
C ALA A 434 20.75 0.73 -17.44
N ALA A 435 20.44 -0.17 -18.35
CA ALA A 435 21.42 -0.83 -19.23
C ALA A 435 21.81 -0.01 -20.47
N GLY A 436 21.15 1.13 -20.72
CA GLY A 436 21.39 1.97 -21.90
C GLY A 436 20.82 1.42 -23.21
N VAL A 437 19.89 0.46 -23.15
CA VAL A 437 19.24 -0.13 -24.33
C VAL A 437 17.86 0.49 -24.64
N TYR A 438 17.42 1.49 -23.88
CA TYR A 438 16.20 2.28 -24.10
C TYR A 438 16.46 3.77 -23.73
N PRO A 439 15.75 4.76 -24.32
CA PRO A 439 16.02 6.18 -24.07
C PRO A 439 15.91 6.56 -22.59
N ASN A 440 16.84 7.38 -22.08
CA ASN A 440 16.82 7.85 -20.70
C ASN A 440 15.96 9.12 -20.55
N PRO A 441 14.88 9.11 -19.76
CA PRO A 441 14.01 10.28 -19.57
C PRO A 441 14.57 11.33 -18.61
N VAL A 442 15.55 11.00 -17.75
CA VAL A 442 16.01 11.88 -16.66
C VAL A 442 16.47 13.26 -17.12
N PRO A 443 17.21 13.43 -18.24
CA PRO A 443 17.62 14.76 -18.70
C PRO A 443 16.45 15.66 -19.16
N HIS A 444 15.28 15.08 -19.45
CA HIS A 444 14.17 15.78 -20.08
C HIS A 444 13.01 16.06 -19.11
N ALA A 445 12.85 15.25 -18.07
CA ALA A 445 11.73 15.30 -17.13
C ALA A 445 12.04 16.05 -15.84
N ASP A 446 11.01 16.63 -15.21
CA ASP A 446 11.10 17.18 -13.86
C ASP A 446 11.06 16.05 -12.81
N PHE A 447 10.28 15.00 -13.12
CA PHE A 447 10.10 13.82 -12.28
C PHE A 447 10.20 12.54 -13.13
N VAL A 448 10.91 11.54 -12.62
CA VAL A 448 10.87 10.19 -13.17
C VAL A 448 10.46 9.22 -12.07
N THR A 449 9.31 8.58 -12.20
CA THR A 449 8.86 7.55 -11.28
C THR A 449 9.12 6.17 -11.86
N THR A 450 9.30 5.19 -10.99
CA THR A 450 9.44 3.80 -11.43
C THR A 450 9.04 2.82 -10.34
N THR A 451 8.67 1.62 -10.76
CA THR A 451 8.73 0.42 -9.91
C THR A 451 10.11 -0.22 -9.91
N THR A 452 10.39 -1.05 -8.91
CA THR A 452 11.68 -1.74 -8.79
C THR A 452 11.66 -3.22 -9.21
N HIS A 453 10.49 -3.82 -9.42
CA HIS A 453 10.33 -5.29 -9.58
C HIS A 453 10.20 -5.83 -11.01
N LYS A 454 9.97 -4.96 -12.01
CA LYS A 454 9.74 -5.38 -13.40
C LYS A 454 11.06 -5.71 -14.09
N SER A 455 11.39 -5.02 -15.18
CA SER A 455 12.69 -5.16 -15.86
C SER A 455 13.89 -4.83 -14.96
N LEU A 456 13.71 -4.06 -13.87
CA LEU A 456 14.77 -3.75 -12.91
C LEU A 456 15.05 -4.87 -11.88
N ARG A 457 14.22 -5.92 -11.85
CA ARG A 457 14.47 -7.19 -11.13
C ARG A 457 14.72 -7.10 -9.61
N GLY A 458 14.31 -6.01 -8.98
CA GLY A 458 14.37 -5.82 -7.53
C GLY A 458 13.09 -6.26 -6.79
N PRO A 459 12.93 -5.85 -5.52
CA PRO A 459 11.72 -6.16 -4.75
C PRO A 459 10.53 -5.32 -5.23
N ARG A 460 9.32 -5.65 -4.79
CA ARG A 460 8.16 -4.76 -4.97
C ARG A 460 8.40 -3.45 -4.21
N GLY A 461 8.19 -2.32 -4.89
CA GLY A 461 8.60 -1.01 -4.41
C GLY A 461 8.49 0.06 -5.50
N GLY A 462 8.57 1.33 -5.11
CA GLY A 462 8.66 2.48 -6.02
C GLY A 462 9.84 3.40 -5.70
N VAL A 463 10.22 4.23 -6.68
CA VAL A 463 11.23 5.28 -6.57
C VAL A 463 10.74 6.52 -7.30
N ILE A 464 11.08 7.70 -6.78
CA ILE A 464 10.93 8.98 -7.47
C ILE A 464 12.33 9.57 -7.66
N LEU A 465 12.73 9.78 -8.91
CA LEU A 465 13.89 10.58 -9.30
C LEU A 465 13.40 11.97 -9.68
N MET A 466 14.20 12.99 -9.41
CA MET A 466 13.80 14.38 -9.61
C MET A 466 15.00 15.29 -9.73
N LYS A 467 14.77 16.48 -10.28
CA LYS A 467 15.67 17.62 -10.14
C LYS A 467 15.80 18.02 -8.67
N ALA A 468 16.97 18.53 -8.27
CA ALA A 468 17.26 18.85 -6.87
C ALA A 468 16.28 19.85 -6.24
N GLU A 469 15.76 20.80 -7.03
CA GLU A 469 14.80 21.81 -6.58
C GLU A 469 13.46 21.23 -6.09
N HIS A 470 13.11 20.02 -6.53
CA HIS A 470 11.86 19.35 -6.13
C HIS A 470 12.00 18.40 -4.94
N GLU A 471 13.24 18.10 -4.50
CA GLU A 471 13.51 17.09 -3.48
C GLU A 471 12.71 17.33 -2.20
N LYS A 472 12.69 18.57 -1.70
CA LYS A 472 11.98 18.91 -0.46
C LYS A 472 10.47 18.70 -0.59
N ALA A 473 9.87 19.07 -1.73
CA ALA A 473 8.44 18.95 -1.96
C ALA A 473 8.02 17.48 -2.04
N VAL A 474 8.74 16.69 -2.84
CA VAL A 474 8.51 15.24 -2.99
C VAL A 474 8.75 14.51 -1.68
N ASN A 475 9.83 14.82 -0.96
CA ASN A 475 10.11 14.20 0.34
C ASN A 475 8.98 14.50 1.34
N SER A 476 8.51 15.75 1.40
CA SER A 476 7.38 16.12 2.28
C SER A 476 6.07 15.43 1.86
N ALA A 477 5.86 15.24 0.55
CA ALA A 477 4.70 14.56 0.01
C ALA A 477 4.68 13.07 0.37
N ILE A 478 5.82 12.38 0.26
CA ILE A 478 5.92 10.98 0.69
C ILE A 478 5.78 10.85 2.20
N PHE A 479 6.57 11.61 2.97
CA PHE A 479 6.50 11.63 4.43
C PHE A 479 6.67 13.07 4.94
N PRO A 480 5.74 13.58 5.77
CA PRO A 480 4.62 12.89 6.41
C PRO A 480 3.32 12.89 5.59
N GLY A 481 3.35 13.23 4.29
CA GLY A 481 2.14 13.42 3.49
C GLY A 481 1.29 12.16 3.30
N ILE A 482 1.79 11.15 2.58
CA ILE A 482 0.99 9.99 2.17
C ILE A 482 1.44 8.64 2.76
N GLN A 483 2.61 8.57 3.39
CA GLN A 483 3.12 7.37 4.07
C GLN A 483 3.57 7.67 5.52
N GLY A 484 3.65 6.62 6.33
CA GLY A 484 4.26 6.63 7.67
C GLY A 484 5.72 6.15 7.64
N GLY A 485 6.10 5.24 8.54
CA GLY A 485 7.45 4.65 8.58
C GLY A 485 7.86 3.92 7.29
N PRO A 486 9.07 4.16 6.75
CA PRO A 486 9.55 3.49 5.54
C PRO A 486 9.80 2.00 5.78
N LEU A 487 9.54 1.18 4.77
CA LEU A 487 9.79 -0.26 4.80
C LEU A 487 11.29 -0.55 4.60
N MET A 488 12.08 -0.49 5.68
CA MET A 488 13.56 -0.58 5.59
C MET A 488 14.07 -1.89 4.98
N HIS A 489 13.36 -3.01 5.17
CA HIS A 489 13.66 -4.28 4.52
C HIS A 489 13.43 -4.23 3.00
N VAL A 490 12.46 -3.44 2.52
CA VAL A 490 12.24 -3.17 1.08
C VAL A 490 13.32 -2.27 0.54
N ILE A 491 13.69 -1.21 1.26
CA ILE A 491 14.79 -0.33 0.86
C ILE A 491 16.11 -1.09 0.79
N ALA A 492 16.36 -2.04 1.69
CA ALA A 492 17.51 -2.95 1.60
C ALA A 492 17.48 -3.81 0.34
N GLY A 493 16.34 -4.45 0.03
CA GLY A 493 16.18 -5.20 -1.21
C GLY A 493 16.39 -4.34 -2.45
N LYS A 494 15.90 -3.09 -2.45
CA LYS A 494 16.15 -2.10 -3.51
C LYS A 494 17.65 -1.81 -3.64
N ALA A 495 18.34 -1.56 -2.53
CA ALA A 495 19.78 -1.29 -2.54
C ALA A 495 20.58 -2.45 -3.14
N VAL A 496 20.23 -3.70 -2.82
CA VAL A 496 20.85 -4.91 -3.39
C VAL A 496 20.58 -4.97 -4.89
N ALA A 497 19.32 -4.86 -5.31
CA ALA A 497 18.94 -4.91 -6.72
C ALA A 497 19.61 -3.80 -7.54
N PHE A 498 19.75 -2.59 -7.01
CA PHE A 498 20.44 -1.49 -7.71
C PHE A 498 21.94 -1.76 -7.83
N LYS A 499 22.56 -2.44 -6.87
CA LYS A 499 23.96 -2.88 -6.99
C LYS A 499 24.11 -3.92 -8.10
N GLU A 500 23.19 -4.88 -8.18
CA GLU A 500 23.16 -5.86 -9.27
C GLU A 500 22.94 -5.15 -10.62
N ALA A 501 22.03 -4.17 -10.68
CA ALA A 501 21.74 -3.42 -11.90
C ALA A 501 22.91 -2.54 -12.39
N LEU A 502 23.83 -2.17 -11.50
CA LEU A 502 25.07 -1.44 -11.85
C LEU A 502 26.14 -2.35 -12.47
N SER A 503 25.93 -3.67 -12.51
CA SER A 503 26.93 -4.62 -12.99
C SER A 503 26.90 -4.78 -14.52
N PRO A 504 28.04 -5.11 -15.16
CA PRO A 504 28.08 -5.43 -16.60
C PRO A 504 27.17 -6.61 -16.99
N GLU A 505 27.01 -7.59 -16.10
CA GLU A 505 26.15 -8.76 -16.32
C GLU A 505 24.67 -8.36 -16.43
N PHE A 506 24.24 -7.36 -15.66
CA PHE A 506 22.88 -6.84 -15.79
C PHE A 506 22.66 -6.14 -17.15
N LYS A 507 23.66 -5.44 -17.66
CA LYS A 507 23.59 -4.86 -19.01
C LYS A 507 23.44 -5.96 -20.07
N ALA A 508 24.26 -7.01 -20.00
CA ALA A 508 24.16 -8.15 -20.91
C ALA A 508 22.79 -8.85 -20.83
N TYR A 509 22.24 -8.99 -19.62
CA TYR A 509 20.88 -9.49 -19.39
C TYR A 509 19.83 -8.64 -20.15
N GLN A 510 19.90 -7.31 -20.07
CA GLN A 510 18.91 -6.45 -20.71
C GLN A 510 19.03 -6.38 -22.23
N GLU A 511 20.25 -6.50 -22.76
CA GLU A 511 20.46 -6.71 -24.19
C GLU A 511 19.77 -8.01 -24.64
N GLN A 512 19.88 -9.08 -23.86
CA GLN A 512 19.21 -10.35 -24.13
C GLN A 512 17.68 -10.23 -24.03
N VAL A 513 17.16 -9.46 -23.07
CA VAL A 513 15.70 -9.21 -22.93
C VAL A 513 15.12 -8.62 -24.21
N VAL A 514 15.79 -7.65 -24.82
CA VAL A 514 15.35 -7.04 -26.09
C VAL A 514 15.47 -8.01 -27.26
N LYS A 515 16.56 -8.79 -27.35
CA LYS A 515 16.74 -9.80 -28.40
C LYS A 515 15.66 -10.89 -28.33
N ASN A 516 15.38 -11.39 -27.13
CA ASN A 516 14.33 -12.38 -26.91
C ASN A 516 12.94 -11.83 -27.25
N ALA A 517 12.64 -10.57 -26.90
CA ALA A 517 11.37 -9.94 -27.26
C ALA A 517 11.19 -9.86 -28.78
N ARG A 518 12.24 -9.48 -29.52
CA ARG A 518 12.20 -9.44 -31.00
C ARG A 518 12.00 -10.82 -31.61
N ALA A 519 12.80 -11.81 -31.19
CA ALA A 519 12.68 -13.18 -31.69
C ALA A 519 11.28 -13.78 -31.44
N LEU A 520 10.70 -13.53 -30.25
CA LEU A 520 9.34 -13.94 -29.91
C LEU A 520 8.31 -13.27 -30.84
N ALA A 521 8.38 -11.94 -30.98
CA ALA A 521 7.46 -11.16 -31.83
C ALA A 521 7.51 -11.58 -33.30
N GLU A 522 8.72 -11.69 -33.87
CA GLU A 522 8.95 -12.08 -35.26
C GLU A 522 8.41 -13.49 -35.55
N THR A 523 8.63 -14.43 -34.63
CA THR A 523 8.14 -15.81 -34.78
C THR A 523 6.61 -15.88 -34.68
N LEU A 524 5.99 -15.14 -33.76
CA LEU A 524 4.53 -15.07 -33.67
C LEU A 524 3.91 -14.46 -34.94
N MET A 525 4.54 -13.43 -35.52
CA MET A 525 4.11 -12.88 -36.81
C MET A 525 4.25 -13.89 -37.95
N ALA A 526 5.35 -14.63 -38.00
CA ALA A 526 5.54 -15.72 -38.97
C ALA A 526 4.50 -16.84 -38.81
N ARG A 527 3.93 -17.03 -37.61
CA ARG A 527 2.84 -17.95 -37.30
C ARG A 527 1.43 -17.34 -37.50
N GLY A 528 1.34 -16.16 -38.13
CA GLY A 528 0.08 -15.54 -38.53
C GLY A 528 -0.65 -14.77 -37.41
N LEU A 529 0.04 -14.44 -36.31
CA LEU A 529 -0.48 -13.53 -35.29
C LEU A 529 -0.06 -12.09 -35.60
N ARG A 530 -0.91 -11.11 -35.26
CA ARG A 530 -0.56 -9.69 -35.43
C ARG A 530 0.03 -9.15 -34.13
N ILE A 531 1.18 -8.49 -34.24
CA ILE A 531 1.74 -7.68 -33.16
C ILE A 531 1.28 -6.24 -33.36
N VAL A 532 0.69 -5.62 -32.32
CA VAL A 532 0.37 -4.17 -32.34
C VAL A 532 1.66 -3.40 -32.60
N SER A 533 1.63 -2.42 -33.50
CA SER A 533 2.76 -1.68 -34.10
C SER A 533 3.67 -2.47 -35.06
N GLY A 534 3.37 -3.76 -35.29
CA GLY A 534 4.12 -4.64 -36.19
C GLY A 534 5.52 -5.03 -35.73
N ARG A 535 5.97 -4.58 -34.55
CA ARG A 535 7.28 -4.89 -33.97
C ARG A 535 7.31 -4.63 -32.47
N THR A 536 8.45 -4.89 -31.84
CA THR A 536 8.77 -4.42 -30.48
C THR A 536 10.18 -3.84 -30.43
N GLU A 537 10.34 -2.74 -29.70
CA GLU A 537 11.62 -2.07 -29.47
C GLU A 537 11.98 -2.04 -27.97
N SER A 538 11.22 -2.76 -27.15
CA SER A 538 11.35 -2.84 -25.70
C SER A 538 11.30 -4.31 -25.25
N HIS A 539 10.76 -4.59 -24.07
CA HIS A 539 10.56 -5.94 -23.54
C HIS A 539 9.12 -6.43 -23.63
N VAL A 540 8.19 -5.59 -24.09
CA VAL A 540 6.74 -5.85 -24.10
C VAL A 540 6.19 -5.84 -25.52
N MET A 541 5.16 -6.65 -25.75
CA MET A 541 4.37 -6.64 -26.99
C MET A 541 2.90 -6.94 -26.69
N LEU A 542 2.02 -6.46 -27.56
CA LEU A 542 0.60 -6.80 -27.58
C LEU A 542 0.32 -7.68 -28.80
N VAL A 543 -0.28 -8.84 -28.56
CA VAL A 543 -0.68 -9.79 -29.59
C VAL A 543 -2.19 -9.66 -29.80
N ASP A 544 -2.59 -9.39 -31.03
CA ASP A 544 -3.99 -9.33 -31.45
C ASP A 544 -4.48 -10.72 -31.87
N LEU A 545 -5.50 -11.20 -31.17
CA LEU A 545 -6.01 -12.57 -31.29
C LEU A 545 -7.22 -12.69 -32.21
N ARG A 546 -7.74 -11.58 -32.76
CA ARG A 546 -8.96 -11.59 -33.57
C ARG A 546 -8.86 -12.51 -34.79
N ALA A 547 -7.67 -12.61 -35.40
CA ALA A 547 -7.41 -13.53 -36.51
C ALA A 547 -7.57 -15.01 -36.13
N LYS A 548 -7.40 -15.35 -34.85
CA LYS A 548 -7.64 -16.69 -34.29
C LYS A 548 -9.05 -16.87 -33.75
N GLN A 549 -9.89 -15.83 -33.77
CA GLN A 549 -11.27 -15.84 -33.29
C GLN A 549 -11.41 -16.28 -31.82
N ILE A 550 -10.41 -15.94 -30.99
CA ILE A 550 -10.42 -16.19 -29.55
C ILE A 550 -10.25 -14.89 -28.77
N THR A 551 -10.81 -14.85 -27.58
CA THR A 551 -10.68 -13.69 -26.67
C THR A 551 -9.39 -13.76 -25.88
N GLY A 552 -8.92 -12.62 -25.36
CA GLY A 552 -7.78 -12.57 -24.45
C GLY A 552 -8.00 -13.38 -23.17
N LYS A 553 -9.22 -13.35 -22.63
CA LYS A 553 -9.62 -14.16 -21.46
C LYS A 553 -9.51 -15.67 -21.71
N GLU A 554 -9.90 -16.10 -22.90
CA GLU A 554 -9.79 -17.50 -23.29
C GLU A 554 -8.33 -17.90 -23.53
N ALA A 555 -7.58 -17.11 -24.29
CA ALA A 555 -6.16 -17.32 -24.53
C ALA A 555 -5.35 -17.43 -23.22
N GLU A 556 -5.59 -16.53 -22.26
CA GLU A 556 -5.00 -16.57 -20.91
C GLU A 556 -5.25 -17.91 -20.21
N LYS A 557 -6.47 -18.45 -20.30
CA LYS A 557 -6.84 -19.73 -19.69
C LYS A 557 -6.16 -20.92 -20.38
N VAL A 558 -6.25 -21.02 -21.70
CA VAL A 558 -5.75 -22.20 -22.45
C VAL A 558 -4.22 -22.25 -22.44
N LEU A 559 -3.54 -21.10 -22.51
CA LEU A 559 -2.10 -21.02 -22.33
C LEU A 559 -1.68 -21.38 -20.89
N GLY A 560 -2.46 -20.93 -19.89
CA GLY A 560 -2.25 -21.31 -18.50
C GLY A 560 -2.31 -22.83 -18.28
N ASN A 561 -3.28 -23.52 -18.91
CA ASN A 561 -3.37 -24.99 -18.89
C ASN A 561 -2.13 -25.67 -19.51
N ALA A 562 -1.47 -25.00 -20.46
CA ALA A 562 -0.23 -25.42 -21.08
C ALA A 562 1.04 -25.01 -20.30
N HIS A 563 0.90 -24.46 -19.08
CA HIS A 563 1.99 -23.91 -18.27
C HIS A 563 2.70 -22.69 -18.88
N ILE A 564 1.98 -21.90 -19.70
CA ILE A 564 2.46 -20.63 -20.25
C ILE A 564 1.63 -19.51 -19.61
N THR A 565 2.23 -18.76 -18.69
CA THR A 565 1.52 -17.70 -17.96
C THR A 565 1.59 -16.39 -18.72
N VAL A 566 0.43 -15.83 -19.05
CA VAL A 566 0.27 -14.55 -19.78
C VAL A 566 -0.79 -13.70 -19.11
N ASN A 567 -0.98 -12.46 -19.56
CA ASN A 567 -2.15 -11.67 -19.18
C ASN A 567 -2.96 -11.26 -20.41
N LYS A 568 -4.29 -11.39 -20.32
CA LYS A 568 -5.20 -10.73 -21.27
C LYS A 568 -5.00 -9.21 -21.24
N ASN A 569 -5.14 -8.56 -22.38
CA ASN A 569 -4.95 -7.12 -22.49
C ASN A 569 -5.77 -6.56 -23.64
N ALA A 570 -6.32 -5.37 -23.45
CA ALA A 570 -6.96 -4.67 -24.54
C ALA A 570 -5.94 -4.31 -25.64
N ILE A 571 -6.39 -4.29 -26.89
CA ILE A 571 -5.64 -3.73 -28.03
C ILE A 571 -6.22 -2.35 -28.40
N PRO A 572 -5.50 -1.50 -29.17
CA PRO A 572 -6.09 -0.27 -29.67
C PRO A 572 -7.39 -0.54 -30.44
N ASN A 573 -8.44 0.24 -30.16
CA ASN A 573 -9.78 0.05 -30.71
C ASN A 573 -10.37 -1.35 -30.45
N ASP A 574 -10.17 -1.89 -29.24
CA ASP A 574 -10.66 -3.20 -28.86
C ASP A 574 -12.20 -3.29 -28.97
N PRO A 575 -12.76 -4.23 -29.76
CA PRO A 575 -14.21 -4.45 -29.79
C PRO A 575 -14.74 -5.13 -28.51
N GLU A 576 -13.87 -5.77 -27.73
CA GLU A 576 -14.25 -6.53 -26.54
C GLU A 576 -14.27 -5.67 -25.27
N LYS A 577 -15.01 -6.15 -24.27
CA LYS A 577 -15.09 -5.48 -22.96
C LYS A 577 -13.77 -5.62 -22.17
N PRO A 578 -13.46 -4.69 -21.24
CA PRO A 578 -12.21 -4.71 -20.47
C PRO A 578 -11.89 -6.00 -19.70
N PHE A 579 -12.89 -6.82 -19.35
CA PHE A 579 -12.68 -8.11 -18.66
C PHE A 579 -12.51 -9.30 -19.61
N VAL A 580 -12.68 -9.11 -20.91
CA VAL A 580 -12.64 -10.14 -21.96
C VAL A 580 -11.45 -9.90 -22.90
N THR A 581 -11.37 -8.71 -23.49
CA THR A 581 -10.31 -8.20 -24.38
C THR A 581 -10.06 -9.02 -25.65
N SER A 582 -9.51 -8.40 -26.70
CA SER A 582 -9.16 -9.07 -27.96
C SER A 582 -7.68 -9.47 -28.08
N GLY A 583 -6.90 -9.28 -27.02
CA GLY A 583 -5.46 -9.53 -27.07
C GLY A 583 -4.87 -10.10 -25.79
N ILE A 584 -3.59 -10.45 -25.89
CA ILE A 584 -2.73 -10.78 -24.76
C ILE A 584 -1.48 -9.92 -24.80
N ARG A 585 -0.93 -9.64 -23.61
CA ARG A 585 0.34 -8.93 -23.47
C ARG A 585 1.41 -9.91 -23.04
N LEU A 586 2.51 -9.91 -23.77
CA LEU A 586 3.67 -10.75 -23.50
C LEU A 586 4.88 -9.88 -23.15
N GLY A 587 5.76 -10.39 -22.30
CA GLY A 587 7.07 -9.79 -22.10
C GLY A 587 8.17 -10.80 -21.80
N SER A 588 9.38 -10.42 -22.19
CA SER A 588 10.58 -11.27 -22.10
C SER A 588 11.40 -11.25 -20.79
N PRO A 589 11.22 -10.35 -19.78
CA PRO A 589 12.15 -10.26 -18.66
C PRO A 589 12.29 -11.54 -17.83
N ALA A 590 11.18 -12.18 -17.45
CA ALA A 590 11.18 -13.35 -16.56
C ALA A 590 11.81 -14.58 -17.24
N MET A 591 11.39 -14.92 -18.46
CA MET A 591 12.01 -16.00 -19.23
C MET A 591 13.50 -15.75 -19.51
N THR A 592 13.90 -14.49 -19.69
CA THR A 592 15.33 -14.16 -19.89
C THR A 592 16.13 -14.31 -18.59
N THR A 593 15.57 -13.95 -17.43
CA THR A 593 16.22 -14.14 -16.12
C THR A 593 16.50 -15.61 -15.86
N ARG A 594 15.58 -16.49 -16.28
CA ARG A 594 15.73 -17.94 -16.23
C ARG A 594 16.86 -18.47 -17.12
N GLY A 595 17.33 -17.69 -18.09
CA GLY A 595 18.44 -18.05 -18.97
C GLY A 595 18.06 -18.35 -20.42
N PHE A 596 16.79 -18.14 -20.81
CA PHE A 596 16.39 -18.31 -22.20
C PHE A 596 17.11 -17.31 -23.11
N LYS A 597 17.48 -17.78 -24.30
CA LYS A 597 18.02 -16.97 -25.39
C LYS A 597 17.06 -16.98 -26.58
N GLU A 598 17.49 -16.45 -27.72
CA GLU A 598 16.65 -16.30 -28.91
C GLU A 598 16.10 -17.65 -29.39
N ALA A 599 16.91 -18.72 -29.33
CA ALA A 599 16.47 -20.05 -29.72
C ALA A 599 15.31 -20.56 -28.84
N GLU A 600 15.38 -20.35 -27.53
CA GLU A 600 14.30 -20.69 -26.61
C GLU A 600 13.08 -19.78 -26.81
N ALA A 601 13.27 -18.49 -27.05
CA ALA A 601 12.19 -17.56 -27.36
C ALA A 601 11.41 -17.99 -28.64
N VAL A 602 12.10 -18.45 -29.68
CA VAL A 602 11.48 -19.02 -30.90
C VAL A 602 10.67 -20.27 -30.57
N LYS A 603 11.22 -21.21 -29.78
CA LYS A 603 10.48 -22.40 -29.33
C LYS A 603 9.21 -21.99 -28.58
N VAL A 604 9.31 -21.04 -27.65
CA VAL A 604 8.16 -20.54 -26.88
C VAL A 604 7.10 -19.92 -27.78
N ALA A 605 7.49 -19.11 -28.78
CA ALA A 605 6.55 -18.55 -29.75
C ALA A 605 5.79 -19.65 -30.52
N HIS A 606 6.47 -20.72 -30.92
CA HIS A 606 5.80 -21.85 -31.56
C HIS A 606 4.84 -22.56 -30.61
N LEU A 607 5.22 -22.80 -29.35
CA LEU A 607 4.34 -23.41 -28.36
C LEU A 607 3.09 -22.57 -28.09
N ILE A 608 3.24 -21.24 -28.01
CA ILE A 608 2.10 -20.32 -27.92
C ILE A 608 1.20 -20.49 -29.14
N ALA A 609 1.75 -20.40 -30.35
CA ALA A 609 0.97 -20.52 -31.57
C ALA A 609 0.26 -21.89 -31.67
N ASP A 610 0.92 -22.99 -31.29
CA ASP A 610 0.34 -24.33 -31.30
C ASP A 610 -0.90 -24.44 -30.38
N VAL A 611 -0.87 -23.79 -29.21
CA VAL A 611 -2.04 -23.72 -28.31
C VAL A 611 -3.13 -22.83 -28.91
N LEU A 612 -2.78 -21.66 -29.45
CA LEU A 612 -3.76 -20.72 -30.00
C LEU A 612 -4.39 -21.20 -31.31
N ASP A 613 -3.70 -22.05 -32.08
CA ASP A 613 -4.22 -22.68 -33.30
C ASP A 613 -5.28 -23.75 -32.98
N ASN A 614 -5.18 -24.42 -31.82
CA ASN A 614 -6.09 -25.48 -31.38
C ASN A 614 -6.46 -25.32 -29.88
N PRO A 615 -7.19 -24.25 -29.49
CA PRO A 615 -7.38 -23.86 -28.09
C PRO A 615 -8.29 -24.81 -27.28
N HIS A 616 -9.00 -25.71 -27.97
CA HIS A 616 -9.91 -26.70 -27.35
C HIS A 616 -9.42 -28.14 -27.49
N ASP A 617 -8.24 -28.36 -28.05
CA ASP A 617 -7.64 -29.69 -28.15
C ASP A 617 -6.82 -29.98 -26.88
N GLU A 618 -7.42 -30.73 -25.95
CA GLU A 618 -6.79 -31.10 -24.68
C GLU A 618 -5.51 -31.93 -24.88
N ALA A 619 -5.44 -32.76 -25.93
CA ALA A 619 -4.27 -33.57 -26.22
C ALA A 619 -3.11 -32.70 -26.72
N ASN A 620 -3.39 -31.71 -27.58
CA ASN A 620 -2.43 -30.70 -28.00
C ASN A 620 -1.91 -29.88 -26.80
N ILE A 621 -2.81 -29.40 -25.94
CA ILE A 621 -2.43 -28.64 -24.74
C ILE A 621 -1.54 -29.47 -23.81
N ALA A 622 -1.88 -30.75 -23.58
CA ALA A 622 -1.05 -31.65 -22.77
C ALA A 622 0.33 -31.89 -23.41
N ALA A 623 0.41 -32.04 -24.73
CA ALA A 623 1.67 -32.18 -25.45
C ALA A 623 2.55 -30.92 -25.36
N VAL A 624 1.94 -29.72 -25.48
CA VAL A 624 2.65 -28.46 -25.26
C VAL A 624 3.13 -28.35 -23.82
N ARG A 625 2.29 -28.68 -22.83
CA ARG A 625 2.66 -28.67 -21.40
C ARG A 625 3.88 -29.56 -21.12
N ALA A 626 3.97 -30.73 -21.74
CA ALA A 626 5.12 -31.62 -21.61
C ALA A 626 6.40 -30.99 -22.19
N LYS A 627 6.31 -30.31 -23.34
CA LYS A 627 7.45 -29.56 -23.94
C LYS A 627 7.86 -28.38 -23.07
N VAL A 628 6.91 -27.68 -22.46
CA VAL A 628 7.16 -26.60 -21.49
C VAL A 628 7.91 -27.15 -20.29
N ALA A 629 7.47 -28.27 -19.70
CA ALA A 629 8.13 -28.89 -18.56
C ALA A 629 9.59 -29.31 -18.86
N GLU A 630 9.86 -29.79 -20.08
CA GLU A 630 11.23 -30.10 -20.50
C GLU A 630 12.09 -28.83 -20.58
N LEU A 631 11.57 -27.75 -21.16
CA LEU A 631 12.29 -26.46 -21.22
C LEU A 631 12.53 -25.89 -19.83
N THR A 632 11.54 -25.89 -18.95
CA THR A 632 11.69 -25.31 -17.60
C THR A 632 12.63 -26.13 -16.73
N LYS A 633 12.66 -27.46 -16.88
CA LYS A 633 13.62 -28.33 -16.20
C LYS A 633 15.07 -28.11 -16.66
N GLN A 634 15.29 -27.80 -17.94
CA GLN A 634 16.62 -27.48 -18.46
C GLN A 634 17.15 -26.12 -17.95
N TYR A 635 16.23 -25.21 -17.60
CA TYR A 635 16.54 -23.87 -17.13
C TYR A 635 15.77 -23.56 -15.83
N PRO A 636 16.19 -24.14 -14.68
CA PRO A 636 15.63 -23.78 -13.39
C PRO A 636 15.98 -22.33 -13.03
N VAL A 637 15.08 -21.62 -12.35
CA VAL A 637 15.29 -20.22 -11.95
C VAL A 637 16.23 -20.13 -10.76
N TYR A 638 16.00 -20.94 -9.72
CA TYR A 638 16.82 -20.99 -8.51
C TYR A 638 17.58 -22.32 -8.42
N ALA A 639 18.68 -22.43 -9.18
CA ALA A 639 19.54 -23.63 -9.27
C ALA A 639 20.56 -23.75 -8.12
#